data_AF-A0A9P7JKE8-F1
#
_entry.id   AF-A0A9P7JKE8-F1
#
_cell.length_a   1.000
_cell.length_b   1.000
_cell.length_c   1.000
_cell.angle_alpha   90.00
_cell.angle_beta   90.00
_cell.angle_gamma   90.00
#
_symmetry.space_group_name_H-M   'P 1'
#
loop_
_entity.id
_entity.type
_entity.pdbx_description
1 polymer ?
#
loop_
_entity_poly.entity_id
_entity_poly.type
_entity_poly.pdbx_seq_one_letter_code
_entity_poly.pdbx_strand_id
1 'polypeptide(L)'
;MTPAQQKEVEDAKEKWNREGAPVDSQAMYRKWNLKRVLEEFTEQSQEKFQSDVECCYYIDAMEWSSEGFDKFAEWSKLQFYPDDTDEESDEDKDDDTKAILPELVLDKKGYPKLPSHAGINTKGQQELVRQIFHASYTFVGLTVGRAEVFTKSAKPVPWHEVVTNQRLYLDLDCLPKDFLLRDPSHLRASDINNLWAHWDTRRATKQKLVIFVAGKLGDMSRARLENAVPHKEKKIQKEYMEIDDEDEEQTSAMPHPHPTAHTELPARIQPASNVLASMRPIPRTTGPAESDSSDNNSATPPSTGCTKGLAAQPSCAQAGAPAAVPMRDHVSFLKSLSSHDRYLLLVEGIRDLCKEQGSEEQKDWPTWAMWSWEGSHLPSAIHSEDGMVQVFLEMAASANITGLPSGMWVALGLGLLLRECKRAIEYEEDEATPNTPTYIGISILDIKILNLVGEVVNTVRGRVMCVLKAREGQCEISCNSTAEAPDDAHTHADGEERIVEDETSKEEERRRQEEEMKQPVEKPRSEEVELKQQLEGELQKLAEQKQLNEELKESMHKLQEETQMLQNANEALEQQMVEEKEMADEDGKDIPDVGSNDDGDEVQEEVREEVKGKKRSKSSGSGRVSKMAKTDICRSSRVRLPSKKAKNN
;
A
#
# COMPACT_ATOMS: atom_id res chain seq x y z
N MET A 1 -17.72 -38.95 27.93
CA MET A 1 -16.25 -39.10 28.02
C MET A 1 -15.98 -39.99 29.22
N THR A 2 -15.18 -41.05 29.08
CA THR A 2 -14.90 -41.95 30.21
C THR A 2 -13.84 -41.34 31.14
N PRO A 3 -13.75 -41.75 32.42
CA PRO A 3 -12.72 -41.27 33.33
C PRO A 3 -11.29 -41.48 32.80
N ALA A 4 -11.09 -42.55 32.03
CA ALA A 4 -9.82 -42.80 31.35
C ALA A 4 -9.50 -41.75 30.28
N GLN A 5 -10.50 -41.31 29.52
CA GLN A 5 -10.34 -40.25 28.52
C GLN A 5 -10.10 -38.87 29.16
N GLN A 6 -10.72 -38.60 30.31
CA GLN A 6 -10.47 -37.36 31.06
C GLN A 6 -9.02 -37.31 31.56
N LYS A 7 -8.53 -38.42 32.13
CA LYS A 7 -7.14 -38.53 32.57
C LYS A 7 -6.14 -38.37 31.42
N GLU A 8 -6.43 -38.99 30.27
CA GLU A 8 -5.57 -38.86 29.07
C GLU A 8 -5.51 -37.41 28.56
N VAL A 9 -6.61 -36.66 28.68
CA VAL A 9 -6.64 -35.24 28.32
C VAL A 9 -5.91 -34.37 29.33
N GLU A 10 -6.01 -34.64 30.63
CA GLU A 10 -5.21 -33.94 31.65
C GLU A 10 -3.71 -34.20 31.48
N ASP A 11 -3.31 -35.46 31.28
CA ASP A 11 -1.90 -35.82 31.05
C ASP A 11 -1.35 -35.15 29.78
N ALA A 12 -2.15 -35.08 28.71
CA ALA A 12 -1.78 -34.38 27.47
C ALA A 12 -1.68 -32.86 27.66
N LYS A 13 -2.59 -32.26 28.43
CA LYS A 13 -2.59 -30.83 28.76
C LYS A 13 -1.37 -30.47 29.62
N GLU A 14 -1.05 -31.28 30.62
CA GLU A 14 0.12 -31.08 31.47
C GLU A 14 1.42 -31.23 30.67
N LYS A 15 1.48 -32.21 29.77
CA LYS A 15 2.61 -32.40 28.85
C LYS A 15 2.79 -31.21 27.91
N TRP A 16 1.70 -30.68 27.33
CA TRP A 16 1.76 -29.49 26.48
C TRP A 16 2.24 -28.25 27.23
N ASN A 17 1.82 -28.05 28.48
CA ASN A 17 2.28 -26.94 29.30
C ASN A 17 3.77 -27.06 29.65
N ARG A 18 4.29 -28.29 29.79
CA ARG A 18 5.67 -28.55 30.19
C ARG A 18 6.66 -28.53 29.02
N GLU A 19 6.31 -29.15 27.90
CA GLU A 19 7.21 -29.37 26.75
C GLU A 19 6.95 -28.38 25.60
N GLY A 20 5.86 -27.62 25.66
CA GLY A 20 5.36 -26.83 24.53
C GLY A 20 4.65 -27.71 23.49
N ALA A 21 3.83 -27.09 22.65
CA ALA A 21 3.17 -27.81 21.57
C ALA A 21 4.23 -28.33 20.57
N PRO A 22 4.12 -29.58 20.07
CA PRO A 22 5.00 -30.11 19.03
C PRO A 22 5.08 -29.15 17.83
N VAL A 23 6.27 -28.99 17.24
CA VAL A 23 6.52 -28.03 16.15
C VAL A 23 5.54 -28.21 14.99
N ASP A 24 5.18 -29.45 14.67
CA ASP A 24 4.21 -29.78 13.62
C ASP A 24 2.78 -29.34 13.98
N SER A 25 2.39 -29.45 15.26
CA SER A 25 1.10 -28.98 15.77
C SER A 25 1.04 -27.46 15.78
N GLN A 26 2.14 -26.77 16.09
CA GLN A 26 2.22 -25.30 16.00
C GLN A 26 2.10 -24.83 14.54
N ALA A 27 2.74 -25.52 13.60
CA ALA A 27 2.65 -25.19 12.18
C ALA A 27 1.23 -25.41 11.64
N MET A 28 0.57 -26.51 12.02
CA MET A 28 -0.83 -26.77 11.69
C MET A 28 -1.77 -25.73 12.32
N TYR A 29 -1.60 -25.40 13.59
CA TYR A 29 -2.40 -24.38 14.28
C TYR A 29 -2.24 -23.01 13.62
N ARG A 30 -1.01 -22.58 13.31
CA ARG A 30 -0.75 -21.33 12.58
C ARG A 30 -1.42 -21.32 11.21
N LYS A 31 -1.35 -22.42 10.47
CA LYS A 31 -1.98 -22.55 9.14
C LYS A 31 -3.51 -22.49 9.22
N TRP A 32 -4.10 -23.19 10.19
CA TRP A 32 -5.55 -23.22 10.37
C TRP A 32 -6.09 -21.88 10.90
N ASN A 33 -5.38 -21.27 11.85
CA ASN A 33 -5.76 -19.98 12.40
C ASN A 33 -5.59 -18.86 11.37
N LEU A 34 -4.55 -18.89 10.53
CA LEU A 34 -4.39 -17.95 9.42
C LEU A 34 -5.54 -18.07 8.40
N LYS A 35 -5.95 -19.30 8.08
CA LYS A 35 -7.09 -19.53 7.18
C LYS A 35 -8.38 -18.94 7.78
N ARG A 36 -8.65 -19.21 9.06
CA ARG A 36 -9.82 -18.67 9.77
C ARG A 36 -9.82 -17.14 9.82
N VAL A 37 -8.68 -16.53 10.16
CA VAL A 37 -8.54 -15.06 10.19
C VAL A 37 -8.76 -14.44 8.80
N LEU A 38 -8.33 -15.11 7.73
CA LEU A 38 -8.58 -14.65 6.35
C LEU A 38 -10.06 -14.78 5.96
N GLU A 39 -10.74 -15.86 6.38
CA GLU A 39 -12.17 -16.04 6.16
C GLU A 39 -12.97 -14.97 6.92
N GLU A 40 -12.69 -14.75 8.21
CA GLU A 40 -13.30 -13.69 9.04
C GLU A 40 -13.07 -12.29 8.45
N PHE A 41 -11.85 -11.98 7.98
CA PHE A 41 -11.54 -10.70 7.34
C PHE A 41 -12.31 -10.50 6.03
N THR A 42 -12.49 -11.57 5.24
CA THR A 42 -13.21 -11.52 3.96
C THR A 42 -14.70 -11.29 4.19
N GLU A 43 -15.27 -11.97 5.19
CA GLU A 43 -16.68 -11.86 5.57
C GLU A 43 -16.98 -10.47 6.15
N GLN A 44 -16.13 -9.98 7.06
CA GLN A 44 -16.24 -8.64 7.62
C GLN A 44 -16.08 -7.54 6.55
N SER A 45 -15.25 -7.77 5.53
CA SER A 45 -15.14 -6.87 4.39
C SER A 45 -16.41 -6.89 3.53
N GLN A 46 -16.99 -8.06 3.25
CA GLN A 46 -18.22 -8.17 2.46
C GLN A 46 -19.43 -7.53 3.16
N GLU A 47 -19.57 -7.75 4.46
CA GLU A 47 -20.64 -7.16 5.27
C GLU A 47 -20.55 -5.64 5.28
N LYS A 48 -19.33 -5.10 5.46
CA LYS A 48 -19.08 -3.64 5.44
C LYS A 48 -19.32 -3.03 4.06
N PHE A 49 -18.96 -3.73 2.98
CA PHE A 49 -19.26 -3.29 1.62
C PHE A 49 -20.75 -3.37 1.26
N GLN A 50 -21.55 -4.21 1.91
CA GLN A 50 -23.00 -4.28 1.68
C GLN A 50 -23.79 -3.29 2.54
N SER A 51 -23.33 -3.01 3.76
CA SER A 51 -23.97 -2.06 4.68
C SER A 51 -23.84 -0.61 4.22
N ASP A 52 -22.78 -0.25 3.49
CA ASP A 52 -22.51 1.15 3.11
C ASP A 52 -23.03 1.54 1.71
N VAL A 53 -23.77 0.67 1.02
CA VAL A 53 -24.19 0.85 -0.40
C VAL A 53 -25.69 1.16 -0.55
N GLU A 54 -26.31 1.82 0.43
CA GLU A 54 -27.56 2.57 0.22
C GLU A 54 -27.31 4.08 0.32
N CYS A 55 -27.00 4.73 -0.83
CA CYS A 55 -27.85 5.80 -1.38
C CYS A 55 -27.31 6.59 -2.60
N CYS A 56 -26.02 6.60 -2.96
CA CYS A 56 -25.56 7.57 -3.99
C CYS A 56 -24.59 7.09 -5.08
N TYR A 57 -24.11 5.85 -5.10
CA TYR A 57 -23.02 5.42 -6.00
C TYR A 57 -23.40 4.46 -7.13
N TYR A 58 -24.70 4.16 -7.32
CA TYR A 58 -25.07 3.11 -8.28
C TYR A 58 -25.11 3.58 -9.75
N ILE A 59 -25.26 4.88 -10.00
CA ILE A 59 -25.30 5.42 -11.37
C ILE A 59 -23.88 5.73 -11.88
N ASP A 60 -23.06 6.40 -11.06
CA ASP A 60 -21.67 6.72 -11.43
C ASP A 60 -20.74 5.50 -11.51
N ALA A 61 -20.96 4.45 -10.71
CA ALA A 61 -20.11 3.26 -10.77
C ALA A 61 -20.23 2.53 -12.13
N MET A 62 -21.40 2.62 -12.78
CA MET A 62 -21.61 2.05 -14.11
C MET A 62 -20.90 2.88 -15.20
N GLU A 63 -20.96 4.21 -15.13
CA GLU A 63 -20.33 5.11 -16.10
C GLU A 63 -18.79 5.22 -15.92
N TRP A 64 -18.31 5.18 -14.67
CA TRP A 64 -16.87 5.06 -14.38
C TRP A 64 -16.31 3.70 -14.80
N SER A 65 -17.11 2.63 -14.72
CA SER A 65 -16.66 1.31 -15.18
C SER A 65 -16.49 1.24 -16.70
N SER A 66 -17.22 2.08 -17.46
CA SER A 66 -17.15 2.11 -18.92
C SER A 66 -16.14 3.12 -19.47
N GLU A 67 -16.00 4.31 -18.86
CA GLU A 67 -15.18 5.40 -19.40
C GLU A 67 -14.17 6.01 -18.41
N GLY A 68 -14.30 5.70 -17.13
CA GLY A 68 -13.51 6.33 -16.06
C GLY A 68 -12.01 6.05 -16.17
N PHE A 69 -11.63 4.90 -16.75
CA PHE A 69 -10.22 4.56 -16.95
C PHE A 69 -9.55 5.44 -18.02
N ASP A 70 -10.25 5.75 -19.11
CA ASP A 70 -9.71 6.58 -20.20
C ASP A 70 -9.62 8.05 -19.78
N LYS A 71 -10.65 8.56 -19.08
CA LYS A 71 -10.67 9.91 -18.50
C LYS A 71 -9.57 10.11 -17.45
N PHE A 72 -9.35 9.10 -16.60
CA PHE A 72 -8.24 9.10 -15.63
C PHE A 72 -6.88 9.03 -16.32
N ALA A 73 -6.74 8.24 -17.39
CA ALA A 73 -5.50 8.14 -18.14
C ALA A 73 -5.12 9.47 -18.81
N GLU A 74 -6.07 10.17 -19.45
CA GLU A 74 -5.82 11.51 -20.01
C GLU A 74 -5.51 12.56 -18.94
N TRP A 75 -6.29 12.61 -17.86
CA TRP A 75 -6.03 13.52 -16.75
C TRP A 75 -4.64 13.29 -16.12
N SER A 76 -4.25 12.02 -15.94
CA SER A 76 -2.94 11.66 -15.40
C SER A 76 -1.79 12.03 -16.33
N LYS A 77 -1.99 11.98 -17.66
CA LYS A 77 -1.02 12.49 -18.62
C LYS A 77 -0.84 13.99 -18.44
N LEU A 78 -1.94 14.75 -18.36
CA LEU A 78 -1.88 16.20 -18.18
C LEU A 78 -1.22 16.63 -16.86
N GLN A 79 -1.42 15.87 -15.78
CA GLN A 79 -0.95 16.24 -14.44
C GLN A 79 0.47 15.79 -14.12
N PHE A 80 0.88 14.63 -14.62
CA PHE A 80 2.18 14.04 -14.28
C PHE A 80 3.18 14.07 -15.45
N TYR A 81 2.70 14.41 -16.64
CA TYR A 81 3.50 14.68 -17.82
C TYR A 81 3.00 15.98 -18.46
N PRO A 82 3.04 17.13 -17.74
CA PRO A 82 2.89 18.40 -18.43
C PRO A 82 3.89 18.38 -19.59
N ASP A 83 3.46 18.79 -20.78
CA ASP A 83 4.32 18.85 -21.96
C ASP A 83 5.53 19.75 -21.64
N ASP A 84 6.59 19.15 -21.11
CA ASP A 84 7.88 19.77 -20.80
C ASP A 84 8.64 19.98 -22.11
N THR A 85 8.02 20.72 -23.03
CA THR A 85 8.65 21.16 -24.28
C THR A 85 9.13 22.61 -24.25
N ASP A 86 9.03 23.33 -23.13
CA ASP A 86 9.50 24.71 -23.06
C ASP A 86 10.14 25.09 -21.70
N GLU A 87 11.12 24.33 -21.22
CA GLU A 87 12.15 24.91 -20.32
C GLU A 87 13.56 24.55 -20.78
N GLU A 88 14.18 25.56 -21.39
CA GLU A 88 15.60 25.70 -21.69
C GLU A 88 16.43 25.41 -20.41
N SER A 89 16.98 24.19 -20.33
CA SER A 89 18.06 23.88 -19.41
C SER A 89 19.39 24.27 -20.07
N ASP A 90 19.95 25.36 -19.59
CA ASP A 90 21.20 25.98 -20.05
C ASP A 90 22.44 25.24 -19.48
N GLU A 91 22.44 23.90 -19.53
CA GLU A 91 23.59 23.07 -19.15
C GLU A 91 23.89 22.02 -20.24
N ASP A 92 25.07 22.19 -20.86
CA ASP A 92 25.74 21.33 -21.82
C ASP A 92 25.13 21.25 -23.23
N LYS A 93 25.52 22.25 -24.04
CA LYS A 93 25.47 22.27 -25.52
C LYS A 93 26.34 21.16 -26.12
N ASP A 94 25.89 19.91 -26.03
CA ASP A 94 26.41 18.83 -26.86
C ASP A 94 25.23 18.12 -27.56
N ASP A 95 24.87 18.71 -28.71
CA ASP A 95 24.26 18.07 -29.89
C ASP A 95 22.85 17.48 -29.72
N ASP A 96 21.85 18.38 -29.68
CA ASP A 96 20.40 18.15 -29.78
C ASP A 96 19.92 17.59 -31.15
N THR A 97 20.72 16.78 -31.82
CA THR A 97 20.17 15.91 -32.86
C THR A 97 19.46 14.74 -32.18
N LYS A 98 18.25 14.99 -31.65
CA LYS A 98 17.26 13.95 -31.32
C LYS A 98 17.08 13.09 -32.57
N ALA A 99 17.82 12.00 -32.63
CA ALA A 99 17.83 11.11 -33.78
C ALA A 99 16.39 10.67 -34.04
N ILE A 100 15.88 10.98 -35.22
CA ILE A 100 14.53 10.60 -35.66
C ILE A 100 14.46 9.08 -35.60
N LEU A 101 13.75 8.56 -34.60
CA LEU A 101 13.56 7.12 -34.46
C LEU A 101 12.57 6.64 -35.52
N PRO A 102 12.85 5.54 -36.23
CA PRO A 102 11.89 4.94 -37.13
C PRO A 102 10.60 4.59 -36.39
N GLU A 103 9.46 4.96 -36.98
CA GLU A 103 8.15 4.59 -36.47
C GLU A 103 7.97 3.06 -36.45
N LEU A 104 7.49 2.53 -35.32
CA LEU A 104 7.25 1.11 -35.17
C LEU A 104 5.94 0.69 -35.86
N VAL A 105 6.07 0.09 -37.04
CA VAL A 105 4.91 -0.37 -37.83
C VAL A 105 4.40 -1.72 -37.31
N LEU A 106 3.09 -1.82 -37.07
CA LEU A 106 2.43 -3.08 -36.73
C LEU A 106 1.98 -3.86 -37.99
N ASP A 107 1.86 -5.18 -37.91
CA ASP A 107 1.30 -6.01 -38.97
C ASP A 107 -0.23 -6.04 -38.94
N LYS A 108 -0.85 -6.75 -39.91
CA LYS A 108 -2.33 -6.87 -39.97
C LYS A 108 -2.94 -7.59 -38.78
N LYS A 109 -2.12 -8.33 -38.02
CA LYS A 109 -2.51 -8.98 -36.78
C LYS A 109 -2.23 -8.08 -35.59
N GLY A 110 -1.54 -6.95 -35.79
CA GLY A 110 -1.11 -5.92 -34.83
C GLY A 110 0.24 -6.23 -34.15
N TYR A 111 0.99 -7.25 -34.59
CA TYR A 111 2.31 -7.53 -34.03
C TYR A 111 3.36 -6.55 -34.58
N PRO A 112 4.35 -6.14 -33.78
CA PRO A 112 5.40 -5.24 -34.25
C PRO A 112 6.21 -5.87 -35.37
N LYS A 113 6.39 -5.14 -36.47
CA LYS A 113 7.35 -5.48 -37.52
C LYS A 113 8.71 -4.92 -37.12
N LEU A 114 9.77 -5.65 -37.46
CA LEU A 114 11.13 -5.26 -37.13
C LEU A 114 11.54 -4.02 -37.96
N PRO A 115 11.75 -2.84 -37.36
CA PRO A 115 12.18 -1.64 -38.06
C PRO A 115 13.65 -1.76 -38.50
N SER A 116 14.08 -0.89 -39.41
CA SER A 116 15.51 -0.77 -39.75
C SER A 116 16.26 -0.12 -38.60
N HIS A 117 17.38 -0.71 -38.17
CA HIS A 117 18.25 -0.15 -37.12
C HIS A 117 19.57 0.44 -37.67
N ALA A 118 19.75 0.41 -39.00
CA ALA A 118 20.94 0.92 -39.67
C ALA A 118 21.03 2.44 -39.52
N GLY A 119 22.19 2.94 -39.07
CA GLY A 119 22.44 4.37 -38.88
C GLY A 119 21.90 4.95 -37.57
N ILE A 120 21.29 4.14 -36.71
CA ILE A 120 20.80 4.59 -35.39
C ILE A 120 21.88 4.35 -34.34
N ASN A 121 22.12 5.34 -33.49
CA ASN A 121 23.04 5.20 -32.36
C ASN A 121 22.52 4.17 -31.33
N THR A 122 23.39 3.71 -30.44
CA THR A 122 23.04 2.68 -29.45
C THR A 122 21.82 3.06 -28.62
N LYS A 123 21.69 4.33 -28.18
CA LYS A 123 20.57 4.82 -27.38
C LYS A 123 19.24 4.71 -28.14
N GLY A 124 19.22 5.08 -29.41
CA GLY A 124 18.04 4.93 -30.25
C GLY A 124 17.70 3.47 -30.55
N GLN A 125 18.71 2.61 -30.69
CA GLN A 125 18.48 1.17 -30.82
C GLN A 125 17.88 0.55 -29.54
N GLN A 126 18.35 0.96 -28.35
CA GLN A 126 17.76 0.57 -27.06
C GLN A 126 16.29 0.97 -26.97
N GLU A 127 15.96 2.19 -27.41
CA GLU A 127 14.58 2.68 -27.43
C GLU A 127 13.71 1.87 -28.41
N LEU A 128 14.20 1.53 -29.60
CA LEU A 128 13.46 0.65 -30.50
C LEU A 128 13.21 -0.74 -29.91
N VAL A 129 14.19 -1.33 -29.19
CA VAL A 129 13.97 -2.58 -28.46
C VAL A 129 12.83 -2.40 -27.45
N ARG A 130 12.86 -1.31 -26.67
CA ARG A 130 11.81 -1.00 -25.68
C ARG A 130 10.43 -0.88 -26.33
N GLN A 131 10.31 -0.18 -27.46
CA GLN A 131 9.06 -0.05 -28.21
C GLN A 131 8.54 -1.39 -28.72
N ILE A 132 9.40 -2.28 -29.22
CA ILE A 132 9.02 -3.63 -29.68
C ILE A 132 8.45 -4.46 -28.53
N PHE A 133 9.11 -4.46 -27.37
CA PHE A 133 8.62 -5.16 -26.18
C PHE A 133 7.31 -4.55 -25.67
N HIS A 134 7.21 -3.22 -25.61
CA HIS A 134 6.01 -2.53 -25.19
C HIS A 134 4.82 -2.85 -26.10
N ALA A 135 4.97 -2.70 -27.41
CA ALA A 135 3.95 -3.04 -28.39
C ALA A 135 3.53 -4.52 -28.30
N SER A 136 4.46 -5.42 -27.98
CA SER A 136 4.15 -6.85 -27.78
C SER A 136 3.42 -7.13 -26.47
N TYR A 137 3.65 -6.32 -25.43
CA TYR A 137 3.02 -6.45 -24.11
C TYR A 137 1.60 -5.88 -24.10
N THR A 138 1.41 -4.69 -24.68
CA THR A 138 0.12 -3.99 -24.76
C THR A 138 -0.78 -4.49 -25.90
N PHE A 139 -0.24 -5.38 -26.74
CA PHE A 139 -0.85 -5.91 -27.94
C PHE A 139 -2.32 -6.36 -27.76
N VAL A 140 -3.20 -5.77 -28.59
CA VAL A 140 -4.61 -6.14 -28.81
C VAL A 140 -4.71 -6.91 -30.14
N GLY A 141 -4.71 -8.24 -30.08
CA GLY A 141 -4.85 -9.06 -31.29
C GLY A 141 -6.29 -9.29 -31.68
N LEU A 142 -6.71 -8.81 -32.85
CA LEU A 142 -7.93 -9.29 -33.49
C LEU A 142 -7.64 -10.65 -34.16
N THR A 143 -7.89 -11.73 -33.43
CA THR A 143 -8.04 -13.05 -34.06
C THR A 143 -9.49 -13.16 -34.49
N VAL A 144 -9.76 -13.63 -35.71
CA VAL A 144 -11.11 -13.64 -36.34
C VAL A 144 -12.19 -14.07 -35.34
N GLY A 145 -13.00 -13.11 -34.88
CA GLY A 145 -14.12 -13.30 -33.94
C GLY A 145 -13.84 -13.08 -32.45
N ARG A 146 -12.58 -12.86 -32.02
CA ARG A 146 -12.24 -12.57 -30.61
C ARG A 146 -10.97 -11.71 -30.49
N ALA A 147 -11.11 -10.51 -29.92
CA ALA A 147 -9.98 -9.68 -29.55
C ALA A 147 -9.23 -10.33 -28.36
N GLU A 148 -8.12 -11.01 -28.65
CA GLU A 148 -7.19 -11.49 -27.63
C GLU A 148 -6.19 -10.39 -27.31
N VAL A 149 -6.50 -9.63 -26.27
CA VAL A 149 -5.53 -8.68 -25.72
C VAL A 149 -4.65 -9.38 -24.71
N PHE A 150 -3.34 -9.14 -24.79
CA PHE A 150 -2.43 -9.75 -23.82
C PHE A 150 -2.68 -9.22 -22.40
N THR A 151 -2.60 -7.90 -22.19
CA THR A 151 -2.86 -7.24 -20.89
C THR A 151 -3.99 -6.20 -20.88
N LYS A 152 -4.40 -5.64 -22.02
CA LYS A 152 -5.29 -4.45 -22.12
C LYS A 152 -4.78 -3.23 -21.37
N SER A 153 -3.59 -3.29 -20.78
CA SER A 153 -3.06 -2.21 -19.98
C SER A 153 -2.17 -1.35 -20.87
N ALA A 154 -2.31 -0.03 -20.74
CA ALA A 154 -1.33 0.93 -21.22
C ALA A 154 -0.09 1.00 -20.31
N LYS A 155 0.07 0.02 -19.40
CA LYS A 155 1.14 0.04 -18.42
C LYS A 155 2.45 -0.40 -19.08
N PRO A 156 3.58 0.15 -18.61
CA PRO A 156 4.89 -0.23 -19.12
C PRO A 156 5.19 -1.70 -18.85
N VAL A 157 6.09 -2.26 -19.65
CA VAL A 157 6.61 -3.62 -19.43
C VAL A 157 7.25 -3.69 -18.04
N PRO A 158 6.87 -4.67 -17.18
CA PRO A 158 7.46 -4.85 -15.86
C PRO A 158 8.88 -5.43 -15.96
N TRP A 159 9.85 -4.59 -16.35
CA TRP A 159 11.21 -5.03 -16.70
C TRP A 159 11.91 -5.78 -15.56
N HIS A 160 11.70 -5.36 -14.31
CA HIS A 160 12.32 -6.01 -13.17
C HIS A 160 11.86 -7.47 -13.04
N GLU A 161 10.56 -7.72 -13.14
CA GLU A 161 9.95 -9.05 -13.06
C GLU A 161 10.33 -9.91 -14.26
N VAL A 162 10.31 -9.33 -15.46
CA VAL A 162 10.68 -9.99 -16.72
C VAL A 162 12.16 -10.40 -16.71
N VAL A 163 13.07 -9.55 -16.23
CA VAL A 163 14.50 -9.85 -16.15
C VAL A 163 14.80 -10.90 -15.09
N THR A 164 14.14 -10.83 -13.93
CA THR A 164 14.34 -11.78 -12.81
C THR A 164 13.84 -13.18 -13.17
N ASN A 165 12.70 -13.28 -13.85
CA ASN A 165 12.02 -14.55 -14.15
C ASN A 165 11.64 -14.68 -15.63
N GLN A 166 12.61 -14.59 -16.54
CA GLN A 166 12.39 -14.57 -18.00
C GLN A 166 11.48 -15.70 -18.49
N ARG A 167 11.67 -16.93 -17.98
CA ARG A 167 10.87 -18.12 -18.36
C ARG A 167 9.39 -18.01 -18.02
N LEU A 168 9.05 -17.24 -16.99
CA LEU A 168 7.67 -17.08 -16.56
C LEU A 168 6.92 -16.11 -17.47
N TYR A 169 7.60 -15.04 -17.89
CA TYR A 169 6.99 -13.94 -18.62
C TYR A 169 7.12 -14.04 -20.14
N LEU A 170 8.20 -14.65 -20.65
CA LEU A 170 8.53 -14.66 -22.07
C LEU A 170 8.71 -16.08 -22.59
N ASP A 171 8.31 -16.26 -23.86
CA ASP A 171 8.72 -17.43 -24.63
C ASP A 171 10.21 -17.29 -24.95
N LEU A 172 11.03 -18.18 -24.36
CA LEU A 172 12.48 -18.13 -24.51
C LEU A 172 12.95 -18.28 -25.97
N ASP A 173 12.14 -18.86 -26.85
CA ASP A 173 12.48 -18.97 -28.27
C ASP A 173 12.54 -17.58 -28.95
N CYS A 174 11.94 -16.56 -28.33
CA CYS A 174 12.01 -15.16 -28.79
C CYS A 174 13.36 -14.49 -28.50
N LEU A 175 14.22 -15.11 -27.71
CA LEU A 175 15.55 -14.62 -27.35
C LEU A 175 16.64 -15.50 -27.99
N PRO A 176 17.82 -14.93 -28.32
CA PRO A 176 18.95 -15.73 -28.74
C PRO A 176 19.33 -16.75 -27.65
N LYS A 177 19.90 -17.89 -28.06
CA LYS A 177 20.40 -18.89 -27.11
C LYS A 177 21.45 -18.25 -26.19
N ASP A 178 21.33 -18.51 -24.88
CA ASP A 178 22.21 -17.99 -23.83
C ASP A 178 22.19 -16.45 -23.68
N PHE A 179 21.16 -15.78 -24.22
CA PHE A 179 20.98 -14.34 -24.07
C PHE A 179 20.54 -13.97 -22.64
N LEU A 180 21.26 -13.05 -22.01
CA LEU A 180 20.89 -12.49 -20.71
C LEU A 180 20.05 -11.22 -20.91
N LEU A 181 18.73 -11.37 -20.87
CA LEU A 181 17.82 -10.22 -20.95
C LEU A 181 18.07 -9.24 -19.80
N ARG A 182 18.14 -7.95 -20.14
CA ARG A 182 18.23 -6.80 -19.21
C ARG A 182 17.19 -5.77 -19.63
N ASP A 183 16.98 -4.75 -18.80
CA ASP A 183 16.29 -3.54 -19.26
C ASP A 183 16.98 -3.01 -20.53
N PRO A 184 16.24 -2.64 -21.59
CA PRO A 184 16.80 -2.11 -22.82
C PRO A 184 17.80 -0.98 -22.63
N SER A 185 17.59 -0.10 -21.64
CA SER A 185 18.52 0.98 -21.27
C SER A 185 19.91 0.50 -20.82
N HIS A 186 20.03 -0.78 -20.45
CA HIS A 186 21.27 -1.43 -20.02
C HIS A 186 21.81 -2.45 -21.03
N LEU A 187 21.19 -2.58 -22.21
CA LEU A 187 21.69 -3.45 -23.27
C LEU A 187 22.88 -2.79 -23.98
N ARG A 188 23.96 -3.55 -24.17
CA ARG A 188 25.10 -3.08 -24.95
C ARG A 188 24.81 -3.24 -26.44
N ALA A 189 25.51 -2.49 -27.29
CA ALA A 189 25.36 -2.61 -28.75
C ALA A 189 25.55 -4.06 -29.26
N SER A 190 26.46 -4.84 -28.67
CA SER A 190 26.64 -6.26 -29.00
C SER A 190 25.40 -7.11 -28.67
N ASP A 191 24.76 -6.83 -27.54
CA ASP A 191 23.59 -7.57 -27.09
C ASP A 191 22.39 -7.22 -27.99
N ILE A 192 22.24 -5.94 -28.34
CA ILE A 192 21.24 -5.46 -29.31
C ILE A 192 21.42 -6.10 -30.67
N ASN A 193 22.65 -6.12 -31.23
CA ASN A 193 22.91 -6.72 -32.54
C ASN A 193 22.61 -8.23 -32.56
N ASN A 194 22.94 -8.94 -31.48
CA ASN A 194 22.61 -10.37 -31.34
C ASN A 194 21.09 -10.59 -31.30
N LEU A 195 20.37 -9.74 -30.55
CA LEU A 195 18.91 -9.77 -30.47
C LEU A 195 18.27 -9.45 -31.83
N TRP A 196 18.79 -8.45 -32.55
CA TRP A 196 18.31 -8.04 -33.86
C TRP A 196 18.49 -9.13 -34.92
N ALA A 197 19.66 -9.78 -34.97
CA ALA A 197 19.93 -10.89 -35.89
C ALA A 197 18.99 -12.10 -35.64
N HIS A 198 18.68 -12.36 -34.37
CA HIS A 198 17.71 -13.39 -33.99
C HIS A 198 16.29 -13.03 -34.46
N TRP A 199 15.87 -11.78 -34.21
CA TRP A 199 14.58 -11.26 -34.67
C TRP A 199 14.46 -11.20 -36.19
N ASP A 200 15.54 -10.93 -36.92
CA ASP A 200 15.59 -11.02 -38.37
C ASP A 200 15.32 -12.45 -38.86
N THR A 201 15.93 -13.44 -38.20
CA THR A 201 15.70 -14.86 -38.50
C THR A 201 14.25 -15.26 -38.22
N ARG A 202 13.68 -14.79 -37.10
CA ARG A 202 12.25 -14.99 -36.77
C ARG A 202 11.33 -14.31 -37.78
N ARG A 203 11.63 -13.09 -38.19
CA ARG A 203 10.90 -12.37 -39.24
C ARG A 203 10.92 -13.13 -40.56
N ALA A 204 12.08 -13.64 -40.97
CA ALA A 204 12.23 -14.43 -42.20
C ALA A 204 11.39 -15.72 -42.17
N THR A 205 11.26 -16.33 -40.99
CA THR A 205 10.41 -17.52 -40.76
C THR A 205 8.95 -17.19 -40.43
N LYS A 206 8.54 -15.92 -40.54
CA LYS A 206 7.19 -15.41 -40.23
C LYS A 206 6.74 -15.70 -38.79
N GLN A 207 7.70 -15.77 -37.86
CA GLN A 207 7.46 -15.89 -36.44
C GLN A 207 7.34 -14.50 -35.79
N LYS A 208 6.61 -14.42 -34.68
CA LYS A 208 6.47 -13.19 -33.88
C LYS A 208 7.81 -12.85 -33.24
N LEU A 209 8.14 -11.56 -33.14
CA LEU A 209 9.42 -11.10 -32.59
C LEU A 209 9.54 -11.40 -31.09
N VAL A 210 8.53 -11.00 -30.32
CA VAL A 210 8.43 -11.21 -28.87
C VAL A 210 7.04 -11.79 -28.55
N ILE A 211 7.01 -12.78 -27.65
CA ILE A 211 5.78 -13.40 -27.15
C ILE A 211 5.85 -13.41 -25.63
N PHE A 212 4.91 -12.71 -25.00
CA PHE A 212 4.69 -12.84 -23.58
C PHE A 212 3.81 -14.06 -23.28
N VAL A 213 4.21 -14.85 -22.28
CA VAL A 213 3.49 -16.03 -21.78
C VAL A 213 2.67 -15.68 -20.54
N ALA A 214 3.17 -14.76 -19.71
CA ALA A 214 2.47 -14.23 -18.54
C ALA A 214 2.68 -12.71 -18.42
N GLY A 215 1.74 -12.03 -17.76
CA GLY A 215 1.82 -10.62 -17.39
C GLY A 215 1.83 -10.46 -15.87
N LYS A 216 2.10 -9.25 -15.40
CA LYS A 216 2.00 -8.94 -13.96
C LYS A 216 0.56 -9.21 -13.49
N LEU A 217 0.39 -9.66 -12.23
CA LEU A 217 -0.90 -10.13 -11.71
C LEU A 217 -2.03 -9.08 -11.84
N GLY A 218 -1.71 -7.78 -11.79
CA GLY A 218 -2.65 -6.68 -11.98
C GLY A 218 -2.77 -6.14 -13.42
N ASP A 219 -2.08 -6.77 -14.37
CA ASP A 219 -2.08 -6.38 -15.78
C ASP A 219 -2.77 -7.42 -16.67
N MET A 220 -3.00 -8.63 -16.18
CA MET A 220 -3.74 -9.63 -16.94
C MET A 220 -5.25 -9.47 -16.73
N SER A 221 -6.03 -9.66 -17.80
CA SER A 221 -7.49 -9.71 -17.66
C SER A 221 -7.91 -10.91 -16.80
N ARG A 222 -8.97 -10.73 -16.00
CA ARG A 222 -9.53 -11.77 -15.10
C ARG A 222 -9.78 -13.10 -15.83
N ALA A 223 -10.35 -13.04 -17.03
CA ALA A 223 -10.59 -14.21 -17.88
C ALA A 223 -9.31 -14.99 -18.23
N ARG A 224 -8.15 -14.32 -18.32
CA ARG A 224 -6.87 -15.00 -18.53
C ARG A 224 -6.25 -15.52 -17.25
N LEU A 225 -6.39 -14.82 -16.11
CA LEU A 225 -5.99 -15.39 -14.82
C LEU A 225 -6.71 -16.70 -14.55
N GLU A 226 -8.00 -16.77 -14.87
CA GLU A 226 -8.83 -17.97 -14.68
C GLU A 226 -8.45 -19.12 -15.62
N ASN A 227 -7.93 -18.80 -16.83
CA ASN A 227 -7.48 -19.79 -17.81
C ASN A 227 -5.97 -20.07 -17.77
N ALA A 228 -5.20 -19.28 -17.02
CA ALA A 228 -3.77 -19.50 -16.85
C ALA A 228 -3.59 -20.77 -16.04
N VAL A 229 -3.26 -21.87 -16.74
CA VAL A 229 -2.88 -23.13 -16.10
C VAL A 229 -1.77 -22.79 -15.11
N PRO A 230 -1.95 -23.05 -13.79
CA PRO A 230 -0.90 -22.83 -12.82
C PRO A 230 0.33 -23.56 -13.34
N HIS A 231 1.38 -22.82 -13.65
CA HIS A 231 2.62 -23.41 -14.13
C HIS A 231 3.16 -24.19 -12.94
N LYS A 232 2.80 -25.49 -12.86
CA LYS A 232 3.38 -26.40 -11.88
C LYS A 232 4.86 -26.39 -12.24
N GLU A 233 5.65 -25.66 -11.47
CA GLU A 233 7.09 -25.79 -11.48
C GLU A 233 7.34 -27.28 -11.38
N LYS A 234 7.82 -27.88 -12.47
CA LYS A 234 8.28 -29.26 -12.43
C LYS A 234 9.38 -29.21 -11.39
N LYS A 235 9.08 -29.68 -10.17
CA LYS A 235 10.08 -29.96 -9.14
C LYS A 235 11.13 -30.78 -9.87
N ILE A 236 12.24 -30.14 -10.18
CA ILE A 236 13.45 -30.84 -10.57
C ILE A 236 13.73 -31.67 -9.33
N GLN A 237 13.37 -32.96 -9.38
CA GLN A 237 13.73 -33.90 -8.34
C GLN A 237 15.24 -33.80 -8.27
N LYS A 238 15.74 -33.22 -7.18
CA LYS A 238 17.14 -33.33 -6.82
C LYS A 238 17.34 -34.82 -6.61
N GLU A 239 17.92 -35.47 -7.61
CA GLU A 239 18.49 -36.80 -7.49
C GLU A 239 19.45 -36.72 -6.31
N TYR A 240 19.04 -37.37 -5.22
CA TYR A 240 19.78 -37.42 -3.96
C TYR A 240 21.02 -38.25 -4.26
N MET A 241 22.15 -37.59 -4.48
CA MET A 241 23.45 -38.24 -4.57
C MET A 241 23.87 -38.53 -3.14
N GLU A 242 23.77 -39.80 -2.72
CA GLU A 242 24.32 -40.27 -1.44
C GLU A 242 25.81 -39.92 -1.41
N ILE A 243 26.20 -39.09 -0.45
CA ILE A 243 27.61 -38.85 -0.12
C ILE A 243 27.96 -39.99 0.83
N ASP A 244 28.77 -40.95 0.34
CA ASP A 244 29.37 -41.99 1.17
C ASP A 244 30.36 -41.31 2.15
N ASP A 245 29.92 -41.16 3.39
CA ASP A 245 30.74 -40.75 4.55
C ASP A 245 31.46 -42.00 5.12
N GLU A 246 32.45 -42.50 4.40
CA GLU A 246 33.48 -43.38 4.95
C GLU A 246 34.84 -42.86 4.49
N ASP A 247 35.57 -42.18 5.38
CA ASP A 247 37.03 -42.34 5.54
C ASP A 247 37.56 -41.55 6.74
N GLU A 248 37.87 -42.34 7.77
CA GLU A 248 39.10 -42.35 8.57
C GLU A 248 39.47 -41.18 9.50
N GLU A 249 39.46 -41.56 10.79
CA GLU A 249 40.39 -41.19 11.85
C GLU A 249 41.84 -40.96 11.37
N GLN A 250 42.42 -39.79 11.65
CA GLN A 250 43.83 -39.75 12.04
C GLN A 250 44.19 -38.57 12.95
N THR A 251 44.83 -38.95 14.04
CA THR A 251 45.31 -38.22 15.22
C THR A 251 46.32 -37.09 14.96
N SER A 252 46.28 -36.01 15.74
CA SER A 252 47.47 -35.27 16.20
C SER A 252 47.14 -34.27 17.31
N ALA A 253 48.09 -34.08 18.23
CA ALA A 253 47.94 -33.58 19.59
C ALA A 253 48.31 -32.10 19.82
N MET A 254 47.76 -31.54 20.93
CA MET A 254 48.27 -30.45 21.81
C MET A 254 48.32 -28.98 21.27
N PRO A 255 48.40 -27.94 22.14
CA PRO A 255 47.77 -27.70 23.45
C PRO A 255 47.08 -26.29 23.58
N HIS A 256 46.33 -26.11 24.68
CA HIS A 256 45.71 -24.85 25.17
C HIS A 256 46.71 -23.69 25.43
N PRO A 257 46.22 -22.43 25.54
CA PRO A 257 45.95 -21.87 26.89
C PRO A 257 44.68 -21.00 27.03
N HIS A 258 44.19 -20.92 28.28
CA HIS A 258 43.14 -20.04 28.84
C HIS A 258 43.52 -18.53 28.81
N PRO A 259 42.56 -17.61 29.07
CA PRO A 259 42.39 -17.09 30.45
C PRO A 259 40.92 -16.84 30.86
N THR A 260 40.47 -17.27 32.04
CA THR A 260 40.50 -16.63 33.39
C THR A 260 39.37 -15.62 33.62
N ALA A 261 38.42 -16.02 34.46
CA ALA A 261 37.40 -15.18 35.08
C ALA A 261 37.98 -14.46 36.32
N HIS A 262 37.49 -13.26 36.61
CA HIS A 262 37.61 -12.62 37.92
C HIS A 262 36.23 -12.13 38.41
N THR A 263 35.84 -12.75 39.52
CA THR A 263 34.85 -12.33 40.51
C THR A 263 35.34 -11.08 41.24
N GLU A 264 34.45 -10.11 41.55
CA GLU A 264 34.27 -9.53 42.91
C GLU A 264 33.30 -8.32 42.91
N LEU A 265 32.19 -8.50 43.65
CA LEU A 265 31.39 -7.48 44.37
C LEU A 265 32.11 -7.17 45.70
N PRO A 266 31.92 -6.01 46.40
CA PRO A 266 30.69 -5.81 47.19
C PRO A 266 30.26 -4.35 47.56
N ALA A 267 29.12 -4.32 48.26
CA ALA A 267 28.58 -3.33 49.23
C ALA A 267 27.84 -2.10 48.65
N ARG A 268 26.51 -1.95 48.80
CA ARG A 268 25.68 -1.78 50.03
C ARG A 268 26.05 -0.53 50.84
N ILE A 269 25.26 0.55 50.69
CA ILE A 269 24.75 1.44 51.74
C ILE A 269 23.60 2.29 51.12
N GLN A 270 22.38 2.05 51.59
CA GLN A 270 21.34 3.07 51.83
C GLN A 270 21.46 3.44 53.32
N PRO A 271 21.09 4.66 53.81
CA PRO A 271 19.67 5.06 53.86
C PRO A 271 19.34 6.58 53.83
N ALA A 272 18.06 6.86 53.56
CA ALA A 272 17.20 7.95 54.05
C ALA A 272 17.67 9.42 53.85
N SER A 273 16.84 10.45 53.67
CA SER A 273 15.47 10.72 54.09
C SER A 273 14.92 11.95 53.32
N ASN A 274 13.60 12.01 53.22
CA ASN A 274 12.73 13.17 52.99
C ASN A 274 13.30 14.55 53.43
N VAL A 275 12.96 15.63 52.71
CA VAL A 275 12.04 16.70 53.16
C VAL A 275 11.96 17.83 52.11
N LEU A 276 10.72 18.30 51.95
CA LEU A 276 10.16 19.42 51.17
C LEU A 276 10.82 20.80 51.36
N ALA A 277 10.46 21.68 50.39
CA ALA A 277 10.29 23.14 50.52
C ALA A 277 11.59 23.97 50.65
N SER A 278 11.72 25.22 50.22
CA SER A 278 10.90 26.21 49.52
C SER A 278 11.77 27.49 49.49
N MET A 279 11.47 28.41 48.57
CA MET A 279 11.82 29.84 48.57
C MET A 279 13.25 30.29 48.18
N ARG A 280 13.27 30.94 47.00
CA ARG A 280 14.08 32.11 46.58
C ARG A 280 14.07 33.27 47.63
N PRO A 281 14.76 34.42 47.41
CA PRO A 281 16.10 34.71 46.84
C PRO A 281 16.85 35.77 47.72
N ILE A 282 17.46 36.81 47.10
CA ILE A 282 18.13 38.05 47.58
C ILE A 282 19.69 37.94 47.75
N PRO A 283 20.51 39.04 47.69
CA PRO A 283 21.11 39.61 46.46
C PRO A 283 22.58 40.11 46.60
N ARG A 284 23.10 40.71 45.51
CA ARG A 284 24.09 41.82 45.42
C ARG A 284 25.48 41.70 46.05
N THR A 285 26.51 41.88 45.21
CA THR A 285 27.77 42.61 45.52
C THR A 285 28.45 42.92 44.17
N THR A 286 28.26 44.12 43.59
CA THR A 286 29.20 45.27 43.57
C THR A 286 30.64 44.97 43.15
N GLY A 287 31.10 45.63 42.08
CA GLY A 287 32.48 46.11 41.99
C GLY A 287 33.04 46.24 40.56
N PRO A 288 33.84 47.28 40.23
CA PRO A 288 33.82 47.94 38.91
C PRO A 288 35.18 48.00 38.18
N ALA A 289 35.16 48.40 36.90
CA ALA A 289 36.22 49.13 36.18
C ALA A 289 35.59 49.64 34.87
N GLU A 290 35.28 50.93 34.74
CA GLU A 290 36.18 52.00 34.25
C GLU A 290 36.81 51.68 32.89
N SER A 291 36.25 52.27 31.81
CA SER A 291 37.04 52.92 30.76
C SER A 291 36.16 53.85 29.93
N ASP A 292 36.53 55.10 30.09
CA ASP A 292 36.12 56.33 29.45
C ASP A 292 36.79 56.46 28.07
N SER A 293 36.05 56.89 27.05
CA SER A 293 36.61 57.68 25.93
C SER A 293 35.48 58.22 25.05
N SER A 294 35.32 59.53 25.13
CA SER A 294 34.52 60.40 24.28
C SER A 294 35.09 60.58 22.87
N ASP A 295 34.24 60.92 21.91
CA ASP A 295 34.26 62.19 21.14
C ASP A 295 33.19 62.11 20.02
N ASN A 296 32.10 62.87 19.96
CA ASN A 296 31.79 64.32 19.94
C ASN A 296 31.30 64.79 18.54
N ASN A 297 29.99 65.11 18.49
CA ASN A 297 29.32 66.24 17.82
C ASN A 297 29.47 66.51 16.30
N SER A 298 28.35 66.48 15.56
CA SER A 298 27.52 67.69 15.33
C SER A 298 26.40 67.53 14.28
N ALA A 299 25.28 68.19 14.57
CA ALA A 299 24.28 68.81 13.67
C ALA A 299 23.06 67.99 13.14
N THR A 300 21.88 68.34 13.68
CA THR A 300 20.48 68.15 13.24
C THR A 300 20.00 69.27 12.27
N PRO A 301 18.75 69.26 11.74
CA PRO A 301 17.93 68.28 10.98
C PRO A 301 17.34 68.99 9.69
N PRO A 302 16.26 68.60 8.92
CA PRO A 302 14.93 68.14 9.36
C PRO A 302 14.21 67.04 8.51
N SER A 303 13.16 66.47 9.11
CA SER A 303 11.87 66.07 8.49
C SER A 303 11.87 65.16 7.24
N THR A 304 11.25 63.98 7.32
CA THR A 304 9.83 63.72 6.95
C THR A 304 9.63 62.22 6.63
N GLY A 305 8.73 61.54 7.35
CA GLY A 305 7.88 60.49 6.77
C GLY A 305 8.36 59.03 6.74
N CYS A 306 7.50 58.16 7.28
CA CYS A 306 7.40 56.71 7.04
C CYS A 306 8.27 55.80 7.91
N THR A 307 7.89 55.68 9.19
CA THR A 307 8.12 54.45 9.96
C THR A 307 7.26 53.32 9.38
N LYS A 308 7.81 52.58 8.42
CA LYS A 308 7.35 51.22 8.13
C LYS A 308 7.58 50.40 9.38
N GLY A 309 6.48 49.96 10.00
CA GLY A 309 6.51 49.08 11.16
C GLY A 309 7.38 47.85 10.86
N LEU A 310 8.35 47.60 11.73
CA LEU A 310 9.12 46.38 11.80
C LEU A 310 8.18 45.23 12.19
N ALA A 311 7.50 44.66 11.21
CA ALA A 311 6.82 43.40 11.32
C ALA A 311 7.83 42.28 11.03
N ALA A 312 8.20 41.54 12.07
CA ALA A 312 8.53 40.11 12.08
C ALA A 312 9.38 39.82 13.31
N GLN A 313 8.74 39.57 14.46
CA GLN A 313 9.39 38.66 15.40
C GLN A 313 9.43 37.28 14.71
N PRO A 314 10.59 36.63 14.63
CA PRO A 314 10.64 35.23 14.21
C PRO A 314 9.78 34.44 15.21
N SER A 315 8.73 33.81 14.70
CA SER A 315 7.84 32.96 15.49
C SER A 315 8.68 31.95 16.28
N CYS A 316 8.42 31.84 17.59
CA CYS A 316 9.05 30.86 18.48
C CYS A 316 8.56 29.42 18.22
N ALA A 317 7.85 29.17 17.11
CA ALA A 317 7.33 27.86 16.76
C ALA A 317 8.44 26.82 16.59
N GLN A 318 8.17 25.60 17.05
CA GLN A 318 9.11 24.50 16.93
C GLN A 318 9.26 24.09 15.45
N ALA A 319 10.43 23.56 15.09
CA ALA A 319 10.64 23.00 13.76
C ALA A 319 9.62 21.87 13.49
N GLY A 320 8.90 21.95 12.37
CA GLY A 320 7.84 20.99 12.02
C GLY A 320 6.46 21.27 12.64
N ALA A 321 6.30 22.38 13.37
CA ALA A 321 5.01 22.88 13.83
C ALA A 321 4.23 23.58 12.70
N PRO A 322 2.89 23.45 12.65
CA PRO A 322 2.05 24.15 11.66
C PRO A 322 2.28 25.66 11.59
N ALA A 323 2.49 26.33 12.73
CA ALA A 323 2.72 27.78 12.80
C ALA A 323 4.02 28.25 12.14
N ALA A 324 5.00 27.35 11.97
CA ALA A 324 6.24 27.65 11.28
C ALA A 324 6.11 27.58 9.74
N VAL A 325 4.97 27.10 9.22
CA VAL A 325 4.77 26.84 7.78
C VAL A 325 4.16 28.06 7.09
N PRO A 326 4.82 28.65 6.09
CA PRO A 326 4.23 29.71 5.27
C PRO A 326 2.95 29.23 4.56
N MET A 327 1.98 30.13 4.38
CA MET A 327 0.68 29.78 3.77
C MET A 327 0.78 29.13 2.39
N ARG A 328 1.78 29.53 1.57
CA ARG A 328 2.04 28.94 0.26
C ARG A 328 2.47 27.47 0.32
N ASP A 329 3.02 27.04 1.45
CA ASP A 329 3.60 25.71 1.66
C ASP A 329 2.66 24.79 2.46
N HIS A 330 1.44 25.26 2.80
CA HIS A 330 0.48 24.50 3.61
C HIS A 330 0.10 23.17 2.97
N VAL A 331 -0.14 23.11 1.65
CA VAL A 331 -0.49 21.84 0.98
C VAL A 331 0.69 20.85 1.01
N SER A 332 1.91 21.33 0.75
CA SER A 332 3.12 20.52 0.83
C SER A 332 3.37 19.99 2.24
N PHE A 333 3.12 20.83 3.26
CA PHE A 333 3.16 20.41 4.64
C PHE A 333 2.10 19.36 4.97
N LEU A 334 0.84 19.56 4.52
CA LEU A 334 -0.21 18.56 4.71
C LEU A 334 0.21 17.20 4.13
N LYS A 335 0.76 17.17 2.91
CA LYS A 335 1.28 15.95 2.28
C LYS A 335 2.41 15.28 3.07
N SER A 336 3.25 16.06 3.76
CA SER A 336 4.36 15.51 4.56
C SER A 336 3.92 14.93 5.91
N LEU A 337 2.70 15.22 6.37
CA LEU A 337 2.18 14.68 7.64
C LEU A 337 1.94 13.18 7.59
N SER A 338 1.59 12.61 6.43
CA SER A 338 1.31 11.18 6.30
C SER A 338 1.53 10.67 4.88
N SER A 339 2.12 9.48 4.77
CA SER A 339 2.27 8.73 3.51
C SER A 339 1.04 7.88 3.17
N HIS A 340 -0.06 8.01 3.91
CA HIS A 340 -1.25 7.21 3.68
C HIS A 340 -2.00 7.68 2.43
N ASP A 341 -2.12 6.82 1.41
CA ASP A 341 -2.73 7.14 0.10
C ASP A 341 -4.09 7.85 0.19
N ARG A 342 -4.98 7.36 1.06
CA ARG A 342 -6.33 7.91 1.26
C ARG A 342 -6.29 9.35 1.77
N TYR A 343 -5.33 9.66 2.63
CA TYR A 343 -5.11 11.01 3.16
C TYR A 343 -4.49 11.91 2.10
N LEU A 344 -3.55 11.42 1.30
CA LEU A 344 -3.00 12.19 0.17
C LEU A 344 -4.09 12.57 -0.84
N LEU A 345 -4.99 11.64 -1.18
CA LEU A 345 -6.15 11.94 -2.04
C LEU A 345 -7.11 12.96 -1.41
N LEU A 346 -7.30 12.92 -0.09
CA LEU A 346 -8.07 13.95 0.62
C LEU A 346 -7.42 15.34 0.47
N VAL A 347 -6.10 15.44 0.65
CA VAL A 347 -5.36 16.70 0.52
C VAL A 347 -5.47 17.26 -0.90
N GLU A 348 -5.36 16.41 -1.93
CA GLU A 348 -5.55 16.84 -3.32
C GLU A 348 -6.99 17.31 -3.59
N GLY A 349 -7.99 16.57 -3.11
CA GLY A 349 -9.38 17.00 -3.24
C GLY A 349 -9.64 18.35 -2.57
N ILE A 350 -9.04 18.59 -1.40
CA ILE A 350 -9.16 19.89 -0.70
C ILE A 350 -8.47 21.01 -1.48
N ARG A 351 -7.28 20.76 -2.05
CA ARG A 351 -6.55 21.73 -2.87
C ARG A 351 -7.39 22.22 -4.05
N ASP A 352 -8.18 21.32 -4.64
CA ASP A 352 -9.01 21.60 -5.80
C ASP A 352 -10.34 22.30 -5.42
N LEU A 353 -10.64 22.46 -4.11
CA LEU A 353 -11.75 23.30 -3.67
C LEU A 353 -11.44 24.77 -3.97
N CYS A 354 -12.35 25.44 -4.68
CA CYS A 354 -12.26 26.87 -4.94
C CYS A 354 -12.06 27.68 -3.65
N LYS A 355 -11.28 28.75 -3.76
CA LYS A 355 -11.18 29.81 -2.75
C LYS A 355 -12.45 30.65 -2.77
N GLU A 356 -13.56 30.11 -2.29
CA GLU A 356 -14.72 30.95 -2.02
C GLU A 356 -14.36 31.91 -0.89
N GLN A 357 -14.51 33.21 -1.15
CA GLN A 357 -14.24 34.29 -0.19
C GLN A 357 -15.35 34.42 0.87
N GLY A 358 -15.94 33.29 1.26
CA GLY A 358 -16.82 33.25 2.42
C GLY A 358 -15.98 33.60 3.64
N SER A 359 -16.39 34.65 4.35
CA SER A 359 -16.02 34.85 5.75
C SER A 359 -16.63 33.70 6.56
N GLU A 360 -16.06 32.50 6.46
CA GLU A 360 -16.44 31.39 7.33
C GLU A 360 -16.04 31.79 8.74
N GLU A 361 -17.04 31.91 9.62
CA GLU A 361 -16.80 32.00 11.06
C GLU A 361 -15.95 30.79 11.46
N GLN A 362 -14.83 31.09 12.09
CA GLN A 362 -13.89 30.10 12.58
C GLN A 362 -14.61 29.22 13.60
N LYS A 363 -15.01 28.02 13.17
CA LYS A 363 -15.59 27.00 14.05
C LYS A 363 -14.60 26.68 15.18
N ASP A 364 -15.12 26.28 16.35
CA ASP A 364 -14.34 25.94 17.57
C ASP A 364 -13.45 24.69 17.38
N TRP A 365 -12.48 24.77 16.48
CA TRP A 365 -11.48 23.73 16.25
C TRP A 365 -10.48 23.72 17.41
N PRO A 366 -10.01 22.54 17.85
CA PRO A 366 -8.95 22.47 18.84
C PRO A 366 -7.72 23.24 18.38
N THR A 367 -7.07 23.95 19.30
CA THR A 367 -5.91 24.81 19.00
C THR A 367 -4.77 24.07 18.28
N TRP A 368 -4.60 22.78 18.52
CA TRP A 368 -3.60 21.94 17.88
C TRP A 368 -3.94 21.56 16.43
N ALA A 369 -5.21 21.63 16.03
CA ALA A 369 -5.69 21.41 14.66
C ALA A 369 -5.73 22.70 13.84
N MET A 370 -5.10 23.78 14.33
CA MET A 370 -5.05 25.09 13.68
C MET A 370 -3.64 25.40 13.18
N TRP A 371 -3.56 26.23 12.13
CA TRP A 371 -2.28 26.70 11.59
C TRP A 371 -1.49 27.57 12.57
N SER A 372 -2.10 28.05 13.66
CA SER A 372 -1.42 28.75 14.75
C SER A 372 -0.77 27.82 15.79
N TRP A 373 -0.83 26.50 15.61
CA TRP A 373 -0.21 25.55 16.52
C TRP A 373 1.32 25.61 16.44
N GLU A 374 1.97 25.94 17.56
CA GLU A 374 3.43 26.13 17.65
C GLU A 374 4.19 24.84 18.02
N GLY A 375 3.48 23.77 18.37
CA GLY A 375 4.06 22.50 18.79
C GLY A 375 4.40 21.57 17.61
N SER A 376 5.54 20.88 17.70
CA SER A 376 5.93 19.82 16.76
C SER A 376 5.27 18.46 17.06
N HIS A 377 4.69 18.32 18.25
CA HIS A 377 3.91 17.17 18.73
C HIS A 377 2.50 17.61 19.12
N LEU A 378 1.56 16.66 19.21
CA LEU A 378 0.23 16.94 19.75
C LEU A 378 0.29 17.12 21.28
N PRO A 379 -0.69 17.83 21.88
CA PRO A 379 -0.74 17.99 23.33
C PRO A 379 -0.78 16.65 24.06
N SER A 380 -0.14 16.55 25.22
CA SER A 380 -0.07 15.31 26.01
C SER A 380 -1.45 14.73 26.35
N ALA A 381 -2.50 15.56 26.46
CA ALA A 381 -3.87 15.12 26.68
C ALA A 381 -4.37 14.17 25.57
N ILE A 382 -3.98 14.39 24.30
CA ILE A 382 -4.34 13.51 23.18
C ILE A 382 -3.70 12.12 23.32
N HIS A 383 -2.55 12.03 24.00
CA HIS A 383 -1.82 10.78 24.19
C HIS A 383 -2.25 10.00 25.43
N SER A 384 -3.00 10.61 26.35
CA SER A 384 -3.36 10.01 27.64
C SER A 384 -4.87 9.86 27.86
N GLU A 385 -5.70 10.66 27.19
CA GLU A 385 -7.15 10.70 27.38
C GLU A 385 -7.89 10.14 26.16
N ASP A 386 -8.51 8.97 26.32
CA ASP A 386 -9.20 8.25 25.23
C ASP A 386 -10.33 9.06 24.56
N GLY A 387 -11.01 9.91 25.33
CA GLY A 387 -12.14 10.69 24.81
C GLY A 387 -11.76 11.85 23.89
N MET A 388 -10.57 12.44 24.04
CA MET A 388 -10.21 13.66 23.28
C MET A 388 -10.02 13.37 21.80
N VAL A 389 -9.45 12.21 21.47
CA VAL A 389 -9.31 11.75 20.08
C VAL A 389 -10.68 11.49 19.47
N GLN A 390 -11.55 10.77 20.18
CA GLN A 390 -12.89 10.40 19.70
C GLN A 390 -13.74 11.64 19.42
N VAL A 391 -13.75 12.62 20.33
CA VAL A 391 -14.46 13.90 20.15
C VAL A 391 -13.96 14.65 18.91
N PHE A 392 -12.65 14.70 18.68
CA PHE A 392 -12.11 15.33 17.47
C PHE A 392 -12.50 14.55 16.20
N LEU A 393 -12.45 13.22 16.24
CA LEU A 393 -12.80 12.37 15.10
C LEU A 393 -14.28 12.52 14.71
N GLU A 394 -15.18 12.58 15.68
CA GLU A 394 -16.60 12.89 15.47
C GLU A 394 -16.79 14.30 14.89
N MET A 395 -16.06 15.29 15.42
CA MET A 395 -16.07 16.66 14.92
C MET A 395 -15.60 16.74 13.46
N ALA A 396 -14.51 16.05 13.10
CA ALA A 396 -13.98 15.98 11.74
C ALA A 396 -14.94 15.22 10.80
N ALA A 397 -15.50 14.10 11.26
CA ALA A 397 -16.49 13.31 10.54
C ALA A 397 -17.80 14.07 10.30
N SER A 398 -18.11 15.09 11.11
CA SER A 398 -19.31 15.93 10.99
C SER A 398 -19.02 17.34 10.43
N ALA A 399 -17.76 17.66 10.13
CA ALA A 399 -17.37 18.98 9.65
C ALA A 399 -18.02 19.29 8.29
N ASN A 400 -18.62 20.47 8.15
CA ASN A 400 -19.14 20.94 6.87
C ASN A 400 -18.00 21.56 6.07
N ILE A 401 -17.56 20.89 5.00
CA ILE A 401 -16.45 21.35 4.15
C ILE A 401 -17.04 22.05 2.95
N THR A 402 -17.11 23.38 3.02
CA THR A 402 -17.69 24.21 1.95
C THR A 402 -16.61 24.76 1.02
N GLY A 403 -15.37 24.90 1.52
CA GLY A 403 -14.27 25.50 0.78
C GLY A 403 -12.90 25.08 1.27
N LEU A 404 -11.89 25.71 0.68
CA LEU A 404 -10.48 25.42 0.98
C LEU A 404 -10.13 25.62 2.46
N PRO A 405 -10.49 26.74 3.14
CA PRO A 405 -10.08 26.96 4.53
C PRO A 405 -10.60 25.89 5.50
N SER A 406 -11.90 25.58 5.45
CA SER A 406 -12.52 24.54 6.26
C SER A 406 -11.96 23.15 5.95
N GLY A 407 -11.74 22.83 4.69
CA GLY A 407 -11.08 21.58 4.28
C GLY A 407 -9.67 21.46 4.86
N MET A 408 -8.88 22.54 4.79
CA MET A 408 -7.49 22.54 5.27
C MET A 408 -7.36 22.32 6.77
N TRP A 409 -8.27 22.84 7.60
CA TRP A 409 -8.26 22.58 9.04
C TRP A 409 -8.57 21.12 9.37
N VAL A 410 -9.56 20.53 8.69
CA VAL A 410 -9.92 19.12 8.84
C VAL A 410 -8.73 18.23 8.44
N ALA A 411 -8.12 18.50 7.29
CA ALA A 411 -6.94 17.76 6.83
C ALA A 411 -5.75 17.95 7.77
N LEU A 412 -5.50 19.16 8.29
CA LEU A 412 -4.42 19.42 9.23
C LEU A 412 -4.57 18.56 10.49
N GLY A 413 -5.74 18.59 11.13
CA GLY A 413 -5.94 17.82 12.36
C GLY A 413 -5.86 16.30 12.14
N LEU A 414 -6.44 15.78 11.05
CA LEU A 414 -6.33 14.35 10.70
C LEU A 414 -4.89 13.95 10.36
N GLY A 415 -4.16 14.78 9.60
CA GLY A 415 -2.77 14.54 9.25
C GLY A 415 -1.86 14.53 10.47
N LEU A 416 -2.05 15.46 11.41
CA LEU A 416 -1.31 15.49 12.68
C LEU A 416 -1.58 14.25 13.53
N LEU A 417 -2.82 13.78 13.61
CA LEU A 417 -3.16 12.53 14.30
C LEU A 417 -2.52 11.31 13.66
N LEU A 418 -2.57 11.18 12.32
CA LEU A 418 -1.89 10.08 11.60
C LEU A 418 -0.39 10.09 11.89
N ARG A 419 0.25 11.26 11.89
CA ARG A 419 1.67 11.43 12.19
C ARG A 419 2.00 11.00 13.62
N GLU A 420 1.21 11.41 14.60
CA GLU A 420 1.45 11.04 16.01
C GLU A 420 1.13 9.57 16.31
N CYS A 421 0.10 8.98 15.69
CA CYS A 421 -0.14 7.54 15.79
C CYS A 421 1.07 6.76 15.28
N LYS A 422 1.62 7.16 14.12
CA LYS A 422 2.84 6.53 13.58
C LYS A 422 4.01 6.65 14.55
N ARG A 423 4.25 7.86 15.09
CA ARG A 423 5.33 8.10 16.08
C ARG A 423 5.17 7.28 17.34
N ALA A 424 3.94 7.12 17.85
CA ALA A 424 3.66 6.32 19.04
C ALA A 424 3.86 4.82 18.79
N ILE A 425 3.42 4.31 17.63
CA ILE A 425 3.56 2.90 17.25
C ILE A 425 5.04 2.54 16.99
N GLU A 426 5.80 3.43 16.36
CA GLU A 426 7.22 3.25 16.03
C GLU A 426 8.15 3.72 17.16
N TYR A 427 7.64 4.04 18.35
CA TYR A 427 8.46 4.53 19.45
C TYR A 427 9.32 3.42 20.04
N GLU A 428 10.65 3.59 19.94
CA GLU A 428 11.64 2.79 20.65
C GLU A 428 12.43 3.71 21.61
N GLU A 429 12.56 3.32 22.88
CA GLU A 429 13.14 4.17 23.93
C GLU A 429 14.60 4.54 23.65
N ASP A 430 15.35 3.64 23.01
CA ASP A 430 16.75 3.82 22.62
C ASP A 430 16.96 4.65 21.34
N GLU A 431 15.93 4.77 20.50
CA GLU A 431 15.96 5.62 19.29
C GLU A 431 15.38 7.03 19.53
N ALA A 432 14.73 7.27 20.67
CA ALA A 432 14.08 8.53 20.97
C ALA A 432 15.08 9.71 21.06
N THR A 433 14.88 10.72 20.20
CA THR A 433 15.69 11.95 20.27
C THR A 433 15.43 12.70 21.58
N PRO A 434 16.37 13.52 22.11
CA PRO A 434 16.16 14.31 23.33
C PRO A 434 14.97 15.28 23.29
N ASN A 435 14.49 15.60 22.09
CA ASN A 435 13.33 16.47 21.88
C ASN A 435 12.00 15.70 21.85
N THR A 436 12.05 14.36 21.81
CA THR A 436 10.86 13.50 21.79
C THR A 436 10.23 13.51 23.19
N PRO A 437 8.96 13.92 23.32
CA PRO A 437 8.31 13.93 24.62
C PRO A 437 8.18 12.53 25.19
N THR A 438 8.41 12.38 26.50
CA THR A 438 8.36 11.08 27.19
C THR A 438 6.98 10.43 27.18
N TYR A 439 5.90 11.20 26.99
CA TYR A 439 4.54 10.67 26.91
C TYR A 439 4.26 9.91 25.62
N ILE A 440 5.11 10.00 24.59
CA ILE A 440 4.93 9.24 23.34
C ILE A 440 5.07 7.74 23.60
N GLY A 441 6.02 7.32 24.44
CA GLY A 441 6.25 5.90 24.75
C GLY A 441 5.17 5.24 25.60
N ILE A 442 4.26 6.03 26.19
CA ILE A 442 3.10 5.53 26.94
C ILE A 442 1.77 5.96 26.31
N SER A 443 1.81 6.35 25.03
CA SER A 443 0.65 6.90 24.35
C SER A 443 -0.42 5.85 24.06
N ILE A 444 -1.69 6.23 24.21
CA ILE A 444 -2.84 5.42 23.79
C ILE A 444 -3.07 5.39 22.27
N LEU A 445 -2.29 6.15 21.49
CA LEU A 445 -2.43 6.26 20.04
C LEU A 445 -1.88 5.00 19.35
N ASP A 446 -2.61 3.90 19.50
CA ASP A 446 -2.25 2.60 18.98
C ASP A 446 -2.73 2.38 17.52
N ILE A 447 -2.55 1.17 17.02
CA ILE A 447 -3.00 0.78 15.68
C ILE A 447 -4.53 0.86 15.50
N LYS A 448 -5.32 0.74 16.58
CA LYS A 448 -6.78 0.85 16.51
C LYS A 448 -7.18 2.30 16.26
N ILE A 449 -6.56 3.24 16.98
CA ILE A 449 -6.76 4.67 16.76
C ILE A 449 -6.30 5.06 15.35
N LEU A 450 -5.14 4.55 14.88
CA LEU A 450 -4.67 4.78 13.51
C LEU A 450 -5.71 4.35 12.47
N ASN A 451 -6.31 3.16 12.63
CA ASN A 451 -7.35 2.66 11.74
C ASN A 451 -8.61 3.54 11.78
N LEU A 452 -9.05 3.96 12.98
CA LEU A 452 -10.21 4.83 13.15
C LEU A 452 -10.00 6.20 12.47
N VAL A 453 -8.80 6.78 12.60
CA VAL A 453 -8.42 8.00 11.87
C VAL A 453 -8.50 7.76 10.35
N GLY A 454 -8.02 6.61 9.88
CA GLY A 454 -8.09 6.22 8.47
C GLY A 454 -9.51 6.08 7.93
N GLU A 455 -10.47 5.63 8.74
CA GLU A 455 -11.89 5.59 8.40
C GLU A 455 -12.48 6.99 8.29
N VAL A 456 -12.20 7.87 9.25
CA VAL A 456 -12.66 9.27 9.21
C VAL A 456 -12.07 10.01 8.01
N VAL A 457 -10.81 9.77 7.66
CA VAL A 457 -10.19 10.30 6.44
C VAL A 457 -10.97 9.89 5.18
N ASN A 458 -11.42 8.64 5.07
CA ASN A 458 -12.26 8.21 3.95
C ASN A 458 -13.62 8.92 3.93
N THR A 459 -14.28 9.02 5.08
CA THR A 459 -15.58 9.69 5.21
C THR A 459 -15.49 11.17 4.80
N VAL A 460 -14.43 11.85 5.24
CA VAL A 460 -14.15 13.24 4.87
C VAL A 460 -13.84 13.34 3.37
N ARG A 461 -13.00 12.45 2.83
CA ARG A 461 -12.68 12.42 1.39
C ARG A 461 -13.93 12.26 0.54
N GLY A 462 -14.81 11.32 0.89
CA GLY A 462 -16.08 11.11 0.18
C GLY A 462 -16.89 12.40 0.07
N ARG A 463 -17.01 13.15 1.17
CA ARG A 463 -17.72 14.44 1.20
C ARG A 463 -17.05 15.51 0.36
N VAL A 464 -15.72 15.64 0.42
CA VAL A 464 -14.97 16.58 -0.44
C VAL A 464 -15.21 16.27 -1.92
N MET A 465 -15.16 14.99 -2.31
CA MET A 465 -15.42 14.59 -3.69
C MET A 465 -16.87 14.89 -4.13
N CYS A 466 -17.86 14.71 -3.24
CA CYS A 466 -19.23 15.10 -3.53
C CYS A 466 -19.37 16.61 -3.77
N VAL A 467 -18.66 17.44 -3.00
CA VAL A 467 -18.67 18.91 -3.20
C VAL A 467 -18.04 19.29 -4.54
N LEU A 468 -16.92 18.67 -4.92
CA LEU A 468 -16.28 18.90 -6.22
C LEU A 468 -17.22 18.52 -7.37
N LYS A 469 -17.84 17.33 -7.31
CA LYS A 469 -18.82 16.88 -8.32
C LYS A 469 -20.03 17.81 -8.43
N ALA A 470 -20.57 18.26 -7.29
CA ALA A 470 -21.70 19.18 -7.28
C ALA A 470 -21.38 20.52 -7.96
N ARG A 471 -20.13 20.99 -7.86
CA ARG A 471 -19.67 22.20 -8.56
C ARG A 471 -19.49 21.98 -10.05
N GLU A 472 -18.98 20.82 -10.46
CA GLU A 472 -18.83 20.46 -11.88
C GLU A 472 -20.19 20.50 -12.59
N GLY A 473 -21.22 19.88 -12.01
CA GLY A 473 -22.57 19.89 -12.56
C GLY A 473 -23.27 21.28 -12.54
N GLN A 474 -22.91 22.18 -11.62
CA GLN A 474 -23.45 23.55 -11.61
C GLN A 474 -22.82 24.44 -12.68
N CYS A 475 -21.58 24.15 -13.08
CA CYS A 475 -20.87 24.92 -14.11
C CYS A 475 -21.55 24.76 -15.48
N GLU A 476 -22.05 23.57 -15.81
CA GLU A 476 -22.70 23.26 -17.08
C GLU A 476 -24.05 24.00 -17.29
N ILE A 477 -24.72 24.39 -16.21
CA ILE A 477 -26.04 25.05 -16.30
C ILE A 477 -25.89 26.57 -16.48
N SER A 478 -24.79 27.17 -16.03
CA SER A 478 -24.61 28.62 -16.00
C SER A 478 -24.08 29.22 -17.32
N CYS A 479 -23.45 28.43 -18.19
CA CYS A 479 -22.81 28.94 -19.42
C CYS A 479 -23.72 29.00 -20.66
N ASN A 480 -25.02 28.66 -20.56
CA ASN A 480 -25.95 28.65 -21.70
C ASN A 480 -26.94 29.83 -21.76
N SER A 481 -26.79 30.88 -20.95
CA SER A 481 -27.79 31.97 -20.87
C SER A 481 -27.29 33.39 -21.17
N THR A 482 -26.22 33.56 -21.96
CA THR A 482 -25.77 34.90 -22.38
C THR A 482 -25.58 34.99 -23.89
N ALA A 483 -26.69 34.99 -24.62
CA ALA A 483 -26.73 35.57 -25.95
C ALA A 483 -28.05 36.34 -26.10
N GLU A 484 -27.94 37.55 -26.64
CA GLU A 484 -28.99 38.48 -27.07
C GLU A 484 -29.49 39.50 -26.04
N ALA A 485 -28.69 40.57 -25.88
CA ALA A 485 -29.22 41.91 -25.79
C ALA A 485 -28.96 42.63 -27.13
N PRO A 486 -29.97 43.24 -27.77
CA PRO A 486 -29.80 43.99 -29.01
C PRO A 486 -29.39 45.42 -28.67
N ASP A 487 -28.17 45.81 -29.02
CA ASP A 487 -27.75 47.22 -28.98
C ASP A 487 -27.86 47.83 -30.37
N ASP A 488 -28.75 48.80 -30.45
CA ASP A 488 -29.08 49.64 -31.59
C ASP A 488 -27.97 50.68 -31.89
N ALA A 489 -27.79 50.90 -33.20
CA ALA A 489 -27.33 52.13 -33.85
C ALA A 489 -25.90 52.67 -33.60
N HIS A 490 -25.02 52.55 -34.62
CA HIS A 490 -24.76 53.65 -35.57
C HIS A 490 -23.65 53.33 -36.59
N THR A 491 -24.04 53.34 -37.88
CA THR A 491 -23.36 53.87 -39.08
C THR A 491 -21.83 54.07 -39.10
N HIS A 492 -21.14 53.41 -40.04
CA HIS A 492 -20.42 54.08 -41.14
C HIS A 492 -19.99 53.10 -42.26
N ALA A 493 -20.17 53.56 -43.51
CA ALA A 493 -19.74 53.01 -44.80
C ALA A 493 -18.24 52.63 -44.81
N ASP A 494 -17.71 51.74 -45.64
CA ASP A 494 -17.80 51.70 -47.10
C ASP A 494 -17.02 50.44 -47.56
N GLY A 495 -17.43 49.77 -48.64
CA GLY A 495 -16.58 48.73 -49.27
C GLY A 495 -17.30 47.48 -49.76
N GLU A 496 -17.80 47.57 -51.00
CA GLU A 496 -17.94 46.49 -51.99
C GLU A 496 -16.75 45.50 -51.95
N GLU A 497 -16.79 44.23 -52.35
CA GLU A 497 -17.60 43.47 -53.29
C GLU A 497 -17.17 41.99 -53.14
N ARG A 498 -18.03 41.05 -53.55
CA ARG A 498 -17.79 39.59 -53.68
C ARG A 498 -17.85 38.77 -52.38
N ILE A 499 -18.94 38.01 -52.24
CA ILE A 499 -19.00 36.54 -52.34
C ILE A 499 -20.49 36.20 -52.22
N VAL A 500 -21.16 36.03 -53.36
CA VAL A 500 -22.56 35.59 -53.45
C VAL A 500 -22.58 34.31 -54.28
N GLU A 501 -21.90 33.26 -53.81
CA GLU A 501 -22.02 31.91 -54.38
C GLU A 501 -22.00 30.78 -53.32
N ASP A 502 -21.84 31.07 -52.02
CA ASP A 502 -21.66 30.03 -50.97
C ASP A 502 -22.91 29.75 -50.10
N GLU A 503 -23.93 30.61 -50.13
CA GLU A 503 -25.14 30.39 -49.30
C GLU A 503 -26.17 29.46 -49.94
N THR A 504 -26.20 29.34 -51.26
CA THR A 504 -27.13 28.42 -51.95
C THR A 504 -26.72 26.96 -51.81
N SER A 505 -25.43 26.67 -51.60
CA SER A 505 -24.93 25.30 -51.43
C SER A 505 -25.18 24.75 -50.02
N LYS A 506 -25.19 25.61 -48.99
CA LYS A 506 -25.46 25.21 -47.60
C LYS A 506 -26.94 24.91 -47.33
N GLU A 507 -27.85 25.64 -47.99
CA GLU A 507 -29.29 25.41 -47.81
C GLU A 507 -29.77 24.11 -48.49
N GLU A 508 -29.15 23.72 -49.62
CA GLU A 508 -29.47 22.46 -50.31
C GLU A 508 -28.96 21.22 -49.54
N GLU A 509 -27.82 21.34 -48.87
CA GLU A 509 -27.28 20.28 -47.99
C GLU A 509 -28.12 20.10 -46.72
N ARG A 510 -28.64 21.19 -46.16
CA ARG A 510 -29.59 21.14 -45.03
C ARG A 510 -30.89 20.44 -45.41
N ARG A 511 -31.41 20.70 -46.61
CA ARG A 511 -32.60 20.00 -47.12
C ARG A 511 -32.39 18.51 -47.35
N ARG A 512 -31.20 18.09 -47.80
CA ARG A 512 -30.88 16.65 -47.95
C ARG A 512 -30.79 15.93 -46.61
N GLN A 513 -30.18 16.54 -45.59
CA GLN A 513 -30.12 15.97 -44.25
C GLN A 513 -31.51 15.87 -43.59
N GLU A 514 -32.38 16.85 -43.84
CA GLU A 514 -33.74 16.86 -43.29
C GLU A 514 -34.68 15.86 -43.99
N GLU A 515 -34.46 15.56 -45.28
CA GLU A 515 -35.14 14.46 -45.99
C GLU A 515 -34.61 13.07 -45.59
N GLU A 516 -33.32 12.94 -45.29
CA GLU A 516 -32.72 11.68 -44.85
C GLU A 516 -33.17 11.29 -43.42
N MET A 517 -33.43 12.27 -42.55
CA MET A 517 -34.04 12.04 -41.22
C MET A 517 -35.54 11.69 -41.26
N LYS A 518 -36.23 11.85 -42.39
CA LYS A 518 -37.66 11.56 -42.53
C LYS A 518 -37.97 10.18 -43.12
N GLN A 519 -36.97 9.36 -43.44
CA GLN A 519 -37.23 7.96 -43.77
C GLN A 519 -37.54 7.17 -42.49
N PRO A 520 -38.76 6.60 -42.34
CA PRO A 520 -39.06 5.72 -41.23
C PRO A 520 -38.25 4.43 -41.43
N VAL A 521 -37.14 4.32 -40.71
CA VAL A 521 -36.41 3.07 -40.56
C VAL A 521 -37.33 2.12 -39.79
N GLU A 522 -38.07 1.27 -40.50
CA GLU A 522 -38.75 0.10 -39.94
C GLU A 522 -37.68 -0.85 -39.37
N LYS A 523 -37.21 -0.53 -38.16
CA LYS A 523 -36.33 -1.39 -37.38
C LYS A 523 -37.07 -2.70 -37.08
N PRO A 524 -36.44 -3.87 -37.25
CA PRO A 524 -37.13 -5.15 -37.10
C PRO A 524 -37.61 -5.32 -35.66
N ARG A 525 -38.93 -5.36 -35.51
CA ARG A 525 -39.69 -5.51 -34.25
C ARG A 525 -39.32 -6.77 -33.44
N SER A 526 -38.47 -7.66 -33.97
CA SER A 526 -38.05 -8.89 -33.29
C SER A 526 -36.96 -8.67 -32.24
N GLU A 527 -36.04 -7.71 -32.44
CA GLU A 527 -34.92 -7.48 -31.51
C GLU A 527 -35.40 -6.84 -30.19
N GLU A 528 -36.43 -5.99 -30.24
CA GLU A 528 -37.02 -5.40 -29.04
C GLU A 528 -37.77 -6.43 -28.17
N VAL A 529 -38.38 -7.44 -28.81
CA VAL A 529 -39.08 -8.51 -28.09
C VAL A 529 -38.07 -9.43 -27.39
N GLU A 530 -36.95 -9.74 -28.04
CA GLU A 530 -35.90 -10.58 -27.47
C GLU A 530 -35.19 -9.88 -26.29
N LEU A 531 -34.93 -8.58 -26.39
CA LEU A 531 -34.38 -7.79 -25.29
C LEU A 531 -35.34 -7.69 -24.09
N LYS A 532 -36.65 -7.53 -24.32
CA LYS A 532 -37.64 -7.54 -23.23
C LYS A 532 -37.70 -8.88 -22.52
N GLN A 533 -37.65 -9.98 -23.27
CA GLN A 533 -37.66 -11.32 -22.68
C GLN A 533 -36.37 -11.61 -21.90
N GLN A 534 -35.22 -11.10 -22.35
CA GLN A 534 -33.96 -11.21 -21.64
C GLN A 534 -33.98 -10.40 -20.33
N LEU A 535 -34.53 -9.18 -20.35
CA LEU A 535 -34.65 -8.31 -19.19
C LEU A 535 -35.59 -8.90 -18.11
N GLU A 536 -36.72 -9.49 -18.52
CA GLU A 536 -37.63 -10.19 -17.60
C GLU A 536 -36.94 -11.38 -16.91
N GLY A 537 -36.12 -12.13 -17.65
CA GLY A 537 -35.34 -13.23 -17.10
C GLY A 537 -34.28 -12.78 -16.08
N GLU A 538 -33.65 -11.62 -16.28
CA GLU A 538 -32.71 -11.04 -15.32
C GLU A 538 -33.41 -10.51 -14.06
N LEU A 539 -34.57 -9.87 -14.21
CA LEU A 539 -35.41 -9.43 -13.10
C LEU A 539 -35.85 -10.61 -12.20
N GLN A 540 -36.21 -11.74 -12.80
CA GLN A 540 -36.57 -12.93 -12.04
C GLN A 540 -35.39 -13.50 -11.25
N LYS A 541 -34.20 -13.57 -11.85
CA LYS A 541 -32.98 -14.02 -11.15
C LYS A 541 -32.61 -13.10 -9.99
N LEU A 542 -32.79 -11.78 -10.16
CA LEU A 542 -32.54 -10.81 -9.09
C LEU A 542 -33.52 -10.99 -7.92
N ALA A 543 -34.79 -11.31 -8.20
CA ALA A 543 -35.78 -11.59 -7.17
C ALA A 543 -35.44 -12.88 -6.39
N GLU A 544 -35.02 -13.95 -7.07
CA GLU A 544 -34.56 -15.19 -6.44
C GLU A 544 -33.32 -14.96 -5.56
N GLN A 545 -32.36 -14.16 -6.04
CA GLN A 545 -31.17 -13.81 -5.28
C GLN A 545 -31.52 -13.00 -4.02
N LYS A 546 -32.48 -12.08 -4.11
CA LYS A 546 -32.95 -11.31 -2.97
C LYS A 546 -33.61 -12.21 -1.91
N GLN A 547 -34.40 -13.19 -2.32
CA GLN A 547 -35.00 -14.15 -1.41
C GLN A 547 -33.93 -15.00 -0.69
N LEU A 548 -32.91 -15.45 -1.41
CA LEU A 548 -31.82 -16.24 -0.83
C LEU A 548 -30.99 -15.44 0.18
N ASN A 549 -30.80 -14.14 -0.05
CA ASN A 549 -30.14 -13.25 0.91
C ASN A 549 -30.97 -13.04 2.19
N GLU A 550 -32.29 -12.95 2.09
CA GLU A 550 -33.17 -12.86 3.28
C GLU A 550 -33.15 -14.17 4.08
N GLU A 551 -33.19 -15.33 3.42
CA GLU A 551 -33.06 -16.64 4.09
C GLU A 551 -31.70 -16.78 4.80
N LEU A 552 -30.62 -16.29 4.19
CA LEU A 552 -29.29 -16.27 4.81
C LEU A 552 -29.26 -15.38 6.06
N LYS A 553 -29.89 -14.21 5.98
CA LYS A 553 -29.98 -13.27 7.11
C LYS A 553 -30.77 -13.85 8.29
N GLU A 554 -31.87 -14.54 8.01
CA GLU A 554 -32.65 -15.26 9.03
C GLU A 554 -31.84 -16.40 9.67
N SER A 555 -31.07 -17.14 8.87
CA SER A 555 -30.17 -18.20 9.37
C SER A 555 -29.06 -17.65 10.26
N MET A 556 -28.48 -16.49 9.92
CA MET A 556 -27.47 -15.83 10.76
C MET A 556 -28.05 -15.37 12.09
N HIS A 557 -29.24 -14.78 12.09
CA HIS A 557 -29.92 -14.36 13.32
C HIS A 557 -30.17 -15.55 14.26
N LYS A 558 -30.63 -16.68 13.71
CA LYS A 558 -30.86 -17.91 14.49
C LYS A 558 -29.57 -18.48 15.09
N LEU A 559 -28.45 -18.43 14.35
CA LEU A 559 -27.15 -18.87 14.85
C LEU A 559 -26.64 -17.97 15.99
N GLN A 560 -26.90 -16.66 15.90
CA GLN A 560 -26.57 -15.70 16.94
C GLN A 560 -27.39 -15.94 18.22
N GLU A 561 -28.68 -16.21 18.10
CA GLU A 561 -29.54 -16.61 19.23
C GLU A 561 -29.06 -17.90 19.89
N GLU A 562 -28.68 -18.91 19.10
CA GLU A 562 -28.13 -20.17 19.61
C GLU A 562 -26.81 -19.95 20.37
N THR A 563 -25.94 -19.09 19.83
CA THR A 563 -24.67 -18.72 20.48
C THR A 563 -24.91 -18.01 21.82
N GLN A 564 -25.88 -17.09 21.88
CA GLN A 564 -26.26 -16.41 23.11
C GLN A 564 -26.82 -17.40 24.16
N MET A 565 -27.63 -18.37 23.75
CA MET A 565 -28.15 -19.40 24.65
C MET A 565 -27.02 -20.26 25.24
N LEU A 566 -26.03 -20.64 24.41
CA LEU A 566 -24.87 -21.40 24.89
C LEU A 566 -24.00 -20.60 25.86
N GLN A 567 -23.83 -19.29 25.62
CA GLN A 567 -23.10 -18.42 26.53
C GLN A 567 -23.81 -18.32 27.89
N ASN A 568 -25.12 -18.09 27.89
CA ASN A 568 -25.91 -18.04 29.12
C ASN A 568 -25.88 -19.37 29.88
N ALA A 569 -25.87 -20.51 29.17
CA ALA A 569 -25.77 -21.84 29.78
C ALA A 569 -24.41 -22.08 30.44
N ASN A 570 -23.32 -21.59 29.83
CA ASN A 570 -21.98 -21.66 30.44
C ASN A 570 -21.88 -20.78 31.69
N GLU A 571 -22.43 -19.58 31.67
CA GLU A 571 -22.48 -18.69 32.84
C GLU A 571 -23.27 -19.32 34.00
N ALA A 572 -24.39 -19.99 33.71
CA ALA A 572 -25.17 -20.73 34.71
C ALA A 572 -24.37 -21.91 35.30
N LEU A 573 -23.59 -22.62 34.48
CA LEU A 573 -22.73 -23.71 34.95
C LEU A 573 -21.60 -23.19 35.85
N GLU A 574 -20.99 -22.05 35.51
CA GLU A 574 -19.97 -21.41 36.35
C GLU A 574 -20.54 -20.98 37.71
N GLN A 575 -21.75 -20.41 37.73
CA GLN A 575 -22.45 -20.09 38.98
C GLN A 575 -22.70 -21.33 39.84
N GLN A 576 -23.14 -22.42 39.23
CA GLN A 576 -23.36 -23.68 39.95
C GLN A 576 -22.05 -24.24 40.55
N MET A 577 -20.93 -24.12 39.84
CA MET A 577 -19.61 -24.53 40.37
C MET A 577 -19.14 -23.67 41.53
N VAL A 578 -19.47 -22.37 41.54
CA VAL A 578 -19.16 -21.48 42.66
C VAL A 578 -20.00 -21.84 43.89
N GLU A 579 -21.30 -22.07 43.72
CA GLU A 579 -22.20 -22.49 44.81
C GLU A 579 -21.79 -23.85 45.41
N GLU A 580 -21.42 -24.83 44.57
CA GLU A 580 -20.94 -26.13 45.05
C GLU A 580 -19.65 -26.01 45.87
N LYS A 581 -18.76 -25.09 45.48
CA LYS A 581 -17.53 -24.80 46.21
C LYS A 581 -17.79 -24.11 47.54
N GLU A 582 -18.71 -23.16 47.60
CA GLU A 582 -19.09 -22.49 48.86
C GLU A 582 -19.73 -23.47 49.86
N MET A 583 -20.58 -24.39 49.38
CA MET A 583 -21.16 -25.43 50.25
C MET A 583 -20.11 -26.41 50.79
N ALA A 584 -19.05 -26.72 50.02
CA ALA A 584 -17.98 -27.61 50.47
C ALA A 584 -17.10 -26.99 51.57
N ASP A 585 -16.95 -25.66 51.57
CA ASP A 585 -16.14 -24.94 52.57
C ASP A 585 -16.87 -24.75 53.92
N GLU A 586 -18.21 -24.84 53.96
CA GLU A 586 -18.98 -24.74 55.21
C GLU A 586 -18.90 -26.00 56.10
N ASP A 587 -18.78 -27.20 55.52
CA ASP A 587 -18.73 -28.46 56.28
C ASP A 587 -17.35 -28.73 56.95
N GLY A 588 -16.33 -27.92 56.67
CA GLY A 588 -14.97 -28.11 57.18
C GLY A 588 -14.66 -27.45 58.53
N LYS A 589 -15.59 -26.71 59.14
CA LYS A 589 -15.27 -25.77 60.23
C LYS A 589 -15.40 -26.30 61.67
N ASP A 590 -15.81 -27.54 61.86
CA ASP A 590 -16.00 -28.15 63.19
C ASP A 590 -14.98 -29.27 63.51
N ILE A 591 -13.70 -29.06 63.16
CA ILE A 591 -12.62 -29.88 63.73
C ILE A 591 -11.95 -29.08 64.85
N PRO A 592 -12.11 -29.46 66.13
CA PRO A 592 -11.50 -28.77 67.24
C PRO A 592 -9.97 -28.88 67.16
N ASP A 593 -9.35 -27.71 67.24
CA ASP A 593 -7.92 -27.43 67.34
C ASP A 593 -7.27 -28.24 68.47
N VAL A 594 -6.64 -29.37 68.11
CA VAL A 594 -5.75 -30.12 68.99
C VAL A 594 -4.34 -29.63 68.71
N GLY A 595 -3.89 -28.71 69.56
CA GLY A 595 -2.54 -28.18 69.52
C GLY A 595 -1.47 -29.26 69.64
N SER A 596 -0.43 -29.12 68.82
CA SER A 596 0.82 -29.84 68.99
C SER A 596 2.00 -28.97 68.57
N ASN A 597 2.70 -28.55 69.61
CA ASN A 597 4.09 -28.15 69.73
C ASN A 597 5.06 -28.66 68.65
N ASP A 598 5.92 -27.75 68.23
CA ASP A 598 7.38 -27.74 68.45
C ASP A 598 8.26 -28.83 67.81
N ASP A 599 9.47 -28.34 67.49
CA ASP A 599 10.70 -29.03 67.12
C ASP A 599 10.84 -29.57 65.70
N GLY A 600 11.84 -29.01 65.02
CA GLY A 600 12.29 -29.45 63.72
C GLY A 600 13.10 -30.73 63.77
N ASP A 601 13.38 -31.29 62.60
CA ASP A 601 14.67 -31.91 62.37
C ASP A 601 14.95 -32.08 60.88
N GLU A 602 16.23 -31.93 60.59
CA GLU A 602 16.95 -32.12 59.34
C GLU A 602 17.18 -33.62 59.13
N VAL A 603 16.59 -34.25 58.10
CA VAL A 603 16.99 -35.61 57.70
C VAL A 603 16.95 -35.79 56.18
N GLN A 604 18.12 -36.15 55.65
CA GLN A 604 18.35 -36.75 54.34
C GLN A 604 17.60 -38.07 54.21
N GLU A 605 16.96 -38.38 53.08
CA GLU A 605 16.99 -39.77 52.62
C GLU A 605 16.80 -39.94 51.12
N GLU A 606 17.52 -40.96 50.69
CA GLU A 606 17.87 -41.48 49.39
C GLU A 606 16.81 -42.51 48.91
N VAL A 607 16.97 -42.97 47.68
CA VAL A 607 16.48 -44.24 47.11
C VAL A 607 15.06 -44.28 46.52
N ARG A 608 15.00 -44.63 45.22
CA ARG A 608 14.21 -45.69 44.54
C ARG A 608 13.91 -45.27 43.08
N GLU A 609 13.91 -46.11 42.05
CA GLU A 609 14.19 -47.54 41.86
C GLU A 609 14.34 -47.77 40.34
N GLU A 610 15.35 -48.54 39.91
CA GLU A 610 15.44 -49.11 38.56
C GLU A 610 14.30 -50.13 38.34
N VAL A 611 13.59 -50.05 37.21
CA VAL A 611 12.83 -51.20 36.68
C VAL A 611 13.32 -51.56 35.28
N LYS A 612 14.07 -52.65 35.22
CA LYS A 612 14.46 -53.37 34.00
C LYS A 612 13.31 -54.25 33.50
N GLY A 613 13.06 -54.15 32.20
CA GLY A 613 12.93 -55.34 31.35
C GLY A 613 11.62 -55.52 30.57
N LYS A 614 11.72 -55.70 29.25
CA LYS A 614 11.42 -57.00 28.61
C LYS A 614 11.77 -57.05 27.12
N LYS A 615 12.49 -58.12 26.77
CA LYS A 615 12.77 -58.62 25.43
C LYS A 615 11.50 -59.15 24.74
N ARG A 616 11.41 -58.93 23.43
CA ARG A 616 10.75 -59.75 22.36
C ARG A 616 11.21 -59.14 21.03
N SER A 617 11.31 -59.76 19.87
CA SER A 617 11.50 -61.14 19.38
C SER A 617 11.81 -60.98 17.87
N LYS A 618 12.56 -61.92 17.29
CA LYS A 618 13.02 -61.97 15.89
C LYS A 618 11.89 -62.14 14.84
N SER A 619 12.10 -61.59 13.63
CA SER A 619 11.83 -62.23 12.31
C SER A 619 12.47 -61.36 11.20
N SER A 620 13.59 -61.70 10.56
CA SER A 620 13.82 -62.66 9.45
C SER A 620 13.19 -62.30 8.09
N GLY A 621 14.04 -62.00 7.10
CA GLY A 621 13.76 -61.98 5.65
C GLY A 621 14.70 -61.00 4.93
N SER A 622 15.87 -61.38 4.39
CA SER A 622 16.20 -62.22 3.21
C SER A 622 15.73 -61.65 1.87
N GLY A 623 16.69 -61.23 1.03
CA GLY A 623 16.54 -61.00 -0.41
C GLY A 623 17.55 -59.99 -0.98
N ARG A 624 18.77 -60.43 -1.33
CA ARG A 624 19.26 -60.77 -2.69
C ARG A 624 19.72 -59.57 -3.57
N VAL A 625 21.06 -59.43 -3.58
CA VAL A 625 22.01 -59.17 -4.69
C VAL A 625 21.44 -58.89 -6.09
N SER A 626 21.89 -57.80 -6.72
CA SER A 626 22.31 -57.79 -8.14
C SER A 626 23.38 -56.73 -8.40
N LYS A 627 24.44 -57.16 -9.08
CA LYS A 627 25.62 -56.42 -9.54
C LYS A 627 25.34 -55.78 -10.92
N MET A 628 26.28 -54.91 -11.34
CA MET A 628 26.57 -54.36 -12.68
C MET A 628 26.22 -52.86 -12.80
N ALA A 629 27.03 -51.95 -13.36
CA ALA A 629 28.31 -52.03 -14.05
C ALA A 629 29.08 -50.69 -13.94
N LYS A 630 30.41 -50.78 -14.03
CA LYS A 630 31.38 -49.69 -14.22
C LYS A 630 31.29 -49.08 -15.62
N THR A 631 31.47 -47.76 -15.71
CA THR A 631 32.24 -47.01 -16.74
C THR A 631 32.52 -45.62 -16.15
N ASP A 632 33.71 -45.34 -15.64
CA ASP A 632 34.89 -44.79 -16.34
C ASP A 632 34.77 -43.31 -16.79
N ILE A 633 35.56 -42.47 -16.10
CA ILE A 633 36.55 -41.51 -16.64
C ILE A 633 36.02 -40.39 -17.57
N CYS A 634 36.07 -39.13 -17.11
CA CYS A 634 37.07 -38.17 -17.64
C CYS A 634 37.17 -36.87 -16.82
N ARG A 635 38.37 -36.63 -16.29
CA ARG A 635 38.87 -35.34 -15.79
C ARG A 635 39.10 -34.39 -16.98
N SER A 636 38.79 -33.11 -16.83
CA SER A 636 39.51 -32.02 -17.53
C SER A 636 39.28 -30.71 -16.75
N SER A 637 40.23 -30.19 -15.97
CA SER A 637 41.51 -29.54 -16.36
C SER A 637 41.31 -28.23 -17.14
N ARG A 638 41.09 -27.15 -16.38
CA ARG A 638 41.74 -25.82 -16.48
C ARG A 638 42.52 -25.53 -17.77
N VAL A 639 42.12 -24.52 -18.55
CA VAL A 639 43.05 -23.69 -19.34
C VAL A 639 42.61 -22.21 -19.32
N ARG A 640 43.40 -21.38 -18.65
CA ARG A 640 43.51 -19.92 -18.87
C ARG A 640 44.45 -19.70 -20.05
N LEU A 641 44.11 -18.82 -20.98
CA LEU A 641 45.03 -18.18 -21.94
C LEU A 641 44.44 -16.83 -22.43
N PRO A 642 45.25 -15.95 -23.05
CA PRO A 642 45.43 -14.59 -22.53
C PRO A 642 44.97 -13.45 -23.45
N SER A 643 44.96 -12.26 -22.84
CA SER A 643 45.02 -10.91 -23.40
C SER A 643 45.72 -10.79 -24.76
N LYS A 644 45.07 -10.09 -25.70
CA LYS A 644 45.73 -9.38 -26.80
C LYS A 644 45.14 -7.98 -27.00
N LYS A 645 46.05 -7.02 -26.96
CA LYS A 645 45.96 -5.62 -27.40
C LYS A 645 45.84 -5.52 -28.93
N ALA A 646 45.10 -4.51 -29.39
CA ALA A 646 45.34 -3.68 -30.59
C ALA A 646 44.51 -2.39 -30.33
N LYS A 647 44.96 -1.13 -30.36
CA LYS A 647 45.93 -0.34 -31.14
C LYS A 647 45.65 -0.23 -32.65
N ASN A 648 45.34 1.03 -33.03
CA ASN A 648 45.35 1.71 -34.33
C ASN A 648 44.07 1.51 -35.16
N ASN A 649 43.44 2.54 -35.75
CA ASN A 649 43.83 3.90 -36.12
C ASN A 649 42.80 4.93 -35.66
#